data_AF-A0A931NGP7-F1
#
_entry.id   AF-A0A931NGP7-F1
#
_cell.length_a   1.000
_cell.length_b   1.000
_cell.length_c   1.000
_cell.angle_alpha   90.00
_cell.angle_beta   90.00
_cell.angle_gamma   90.00
#
_symmetry.space_group_name_H-M   'P 1'
#
loop_
_entity.id
_entity.type
_entity.pdbx_description
1 polymer ?
#
loop_
_entity_poly.entity_id
_entity_poly.type
_entity_poly.pdbx_seq_one_letter_code
_entity_poly.pdbx_strand_id
1 'polypeptide(L)'
;MPPSPTMVCTRLPRPHRPAASVALALALSACGGGAEGPTLEGVRISAAASESAAVGGLASLSPGTKALALAASAGGLARYEGPSGMLTLPSLTVSNGAESGCFDVSLRTLNLAPVQVEVVSATPMGCAAQGAGRYEGASGLLSLPGLVVSGNGADSCHDVTLRTLGTSPSIRLELQSALPVACSAAPPASSVPSAPRNLTATPGNASAQLSFSAPASDGGSPLTGYTATCSTGTASASASGSASPLSVSGLSNGSAYQCSVVARNAVGSSPASAAVSVTPVAPPPTSSFSLTSSLGAEGSAMPADYSCDGPGSSPPLAWANPPAGTKEFALLMSTLPGDGSTKYNWVLYNLSASRSALARDAFGAGTLGVGSDGPMAAYQPPCSQGPGAKTYTFTLYALSGAPVLSTSPVTGEALQAAIAPLTLGKAVLNLSYARTASASGSSAPCMLVRNSVAVSTTGRPTVGCDSSYAYIGSDGLTTHTMMDGITATNLQVPIAQNFYGSKAWRIPLNPALAASTTSAVDGPIGMAINGVPIFNPCKQGGCQNGDTKVLGELDVCNGHAGRADDYHYHAAPVCLMATKPASYWDTHPLGWALDGFAIYGTNNADGSPAPRDGICGGNTSPVINGPAGYSYHVTEASPYVLSCFRGTPSPDLAGQSAKFSPMRQPPVTPFAISAMTLRTDAADGYQVLQFTSARSFTTTETGSDSYANAPGTYRIRYQRVTGAALDALLAQTANRSKSACWNFQFTSGTGASTQPPITYCR
;
A
#
# COMPACT_ATOMS: atom_id res chain seq x y z
N MET A 1 51.54 6.84 21.28
CA MET A 1 52.72 7.73 21.26
C MET A 1 53.51 7.44 19.98
N PRO A 2 54.16 8.42 19.34
CA PRO A 2 53.58 9.48 18.51
C PRO A 2 54.31 9.48 17.11
N PRO A 3 54.51 10.57 16.32
CA PRO A 3 53.91 11.92 16.29
C PRO A 3 53.45 12.43 14.88
N SER A 4 52.82 13.61 14.87
CA SER A 4 52.83 14.64 13.80
C SER A 4 53.55 15.89 14.37
N PRO A 5 53.99 16.95 13.65
CA PRO A 5 53.49 17.54 12.38
C PRO A 5 54.62 17.58 11.30
N THR A 6 54.76 18.45 10.28
CA THR A 6 54.17 19.78 9.92
C THR A 6 54.37 20.04 8.41
N MET A 7 53.58 20.95 7.78
CA MET A 7 53.97 21.55 6.49
C MET A 7 53.51 23.02 6.35
N VAL A 8 54.33 23.81 5.64
CA VAL A 8 54.27 25.28 5.48
C VAL A 8 53.88 25.65 4.05
N CYS A 9 53.16 26.77 3.84
CA CYS A 9 53.01 27.41 2.53
C CYS A 9 53.09 28.95 2.61
N THR A 10 53.56 29.57 1.53
CA THR A 10 54.20 30.91 1.52
C THR A 10 53.32 32.08 1.01
N ARG A 11 53.78 33.30 1.32
CA ARG A 11 53.34 34.63 0.83
C ARG A 11 54.27 35.13 -0.30
N LEU A 12 54.04 36.16 -1.13
CA LEU A 12 53.02 37.24 -1.33
C LEU A 12 52.98 37.49 -2.90
N PRO A 13 52.63 38.64 -3.56
CA PRO A 13 52.14 39.95 -3.14
C PRO A 13 50.76 40.39 -3.72
N ARG A 14 50.29 41.60 -3.36
CA ARG A 14 49.08 42.28 -3.90
C ARG A 14 49.43 43.67 -4.45
N PRO A 15 48.73 44.14 -5.51
CA PRO A 15 48.45 45.57 -5.72
C PRO A 15 46.94 45.90 -5.94
N HIS A 16 46.62 47.20 -5.95
CA HIS A 16 45.27 47.82 -5.94
C HIS A 16 44.35 47.56 -7.15
N ARG A 17 43.01 47.70 -6.96
CA ARG A 17 42.07 48.56 -7.75
C ARG A 17 40.66 48.69 -7.08
N PRO A 18 39.67 49.49 -7.59
CA PRO A 18 38.96 50.48 -6.74
C PRO A 18 37.44 50.26 -6.58
N ALA A 19 36.75 51.31 -6.10
CA ALA A 19 35.33 51.38 -5.72
C ALA A 19 34.31 51.34 -6.88
N ALA A 20 33.06 50.99 -6.54
CA ALA A 20 31.86 51.15 -7.36
C ALA A 20 30.67 51.58 -6.48
N SER A 21 29.81 52.46 -7.01
CA SER A 21 28.64 53.02 -6.34
C SER A 21 27.37 52.23 -6.66
N VAL A 22 26.38 52.22 -5.75
CA VAL A 22 24.99 51.85 -6.05
C VAL A 22 24.07 52.89 -5.42
N ALA A 23 23.12 53.40 -6.20
CA ALA A 23 22.07 54.30 -5.75
C ALA A 23 20.73 53.54 -5.63
N LEU A 24 19.84 54.00 -4.74
CA LEU A 24 18.44 53.57 -4.74
C LEU A 24 17.53 54.74 -4.32
N ALA A 25 16.41 54.89 -5.01
CA ALA A 25 15.47 55.99 -4.83
C ALA A 25 14.32 55.63 -3.88
N LEU A 26 13.71 56.65 -3.26
CA LEU A 26 12.39 56.56 -2.63
C LEU A 26 11.39 57.45 -3.38
N ALA A 27 10.16 56.97 -3.54
CA ALA A 27 9.03 57.73 -4.06
C ALA A 27 8.10 58.18 -2.92
N LEU A 28 7.43 59.32 -3.11
CA LEU A 28 6.36 59.82 -2.25
C LEU A 28 5.12 60.16 -3.10
N SER A 29 3.94 59.97 -2.53
CA SER A 29 2.63 60.35 -3.06
C SER A 29 1.76 60.83 -1.90
N ALA A 30 0.94 61.87 -2.11
CA ALA A 30 0.22 62.59 -1.05
C ALA A 30 -1.23 62.92 -1.41
N CYS A 31 -2.08 63.16 -0.40
CA CYS A 31 -3.39 63.86 -0.40
C CYS A 31 -3.94 63.89 1.06
N GLY A 32 -4.60 64.92 1.62
CA GLY A 32 -4.83 66.32 1.21
C GLY A 32 -5.78 67.07 2.19
N GLY A 33 -5.59 68.41 2.37
CA GLY A 33 -6.43 69.36 3.17
C GLY A 33 -6.38 69.21 4.71
N GLY A 34 -6.36 70.23 5.60
CA GLY A 34 -6.31 71.72 5.58
C GLY A 34 -6.37 72.23 7.05
N ALA A 35 -6.10 73.48 7.45
CA ALA A 35 -5.71 74.69 6.72
C ALA A 35 -4.78 75.64 7.55
N GLU A 36 -5.20 76.87 7.86
CA GLU A 36 -4.42 78.03 8.38
C GLU A 36 -4.33 78.12 9.92
N GLY A 37 -3.37 78.79 10.61
CA GLY A 37 -2.16 79.61 10.31
C GLY A 37 -1.47 79.94 11.67
N PRO A 38 -0.58 80.96 11.88
CA PRO A 38 0.25 81.79 10.98
C PRO A 38 1.78 81.52 11.15
N THR A 39 2.65 82.34 10.52
CA THR A 39 4.11 82.16 10.38
C THR A 39 4.98 83.07 11.29
N LEU A 40 6.23 82.66 11.57
CA LEU A 40 7.31 83.51 12.12
C LEU A 40 8.69 83.12 11.53
N GLU A 41 9.61 84.09 11.46
CA GLU A 41 10.85 84.05 10.67
C GLU A 41 12.14 83.71 11.46
N GLY A 42 13.09 83.06 10.77
CA GLY A 42 14.52 83.40 10.81
C GLY A 42 15.37 83.07 12.05
N VAL A 43 16.25 82.05 11.94
CA VAL A 43 17.42 81.85 12.83
C VAL A 43 18.68 81.58 12.00
N ARG A 44 19.81 82.18 12.40
CA ARG A 44 21.14 81.99 11.78
C ARG A 44 21.93 80.90 12.51
N ILE A 45 22.79 80.18 11.79
CA ILE A 45 23.81 79.30 12.39
C ILE A 45 25.19 79.75 11.91
N SER A 46 26.13 79.92 12.84
CA SER A 46 27.54 80.20 12.57
C SER A 46 28.39 79.06 13.14
N ALA A 47 29.11 78.34 12.28
CA ALA A 47 29.98 77.24 12.66
C ALA A 47 31.44 77.74 12.81
N ALA A 48 32.02 77.56 14.00
CA ALA A 48 33.45 77.70 14.21
C ALA A 48 34.13 76.34 13.94
N ALA A 49 34.56 76.13 12.70
CA ALA A 49 35.45 75.02 12.35
C ALA A 49 36.88 75.55 12.21
N SER A 50 37.81 74.95 12.95
CA SER A 50 39.23 75.10 12.68
C SER A 50 39.58 74.39 11.36
N GLU A 51 39.99 75.19 10.38
CA GLU A 51 40.68 74.81 9.13
C GLU A 51 39.86 74.14 7.99
N SER A 52 39.45 75.01 7.05
CA SER A 52 39.40 74.82 5.60
C SER A 52 38.37 73.85 4.98
N ALA A 53 37.25 74.40 4.50
CA ALA A 53 36.98 74.60 3.07
C ALA A 53 35.71 75.45 2.86
N ALA A 54 35.58 76.12 1.71
CA ALA A 54 34.58 77.17 1.51
C ALA A 54 33.16 76.67 1.20
N VAL A 55 32.16 77.44 1.67
CA VAL A 55 30.74 77.28 1.34
C VAL A 55 30.43 77.92 -0.02
N GLY A 56 29.53 77.30 -0.81
CA GLY A 56 28.96 77.91 -2.00
C GLY A 56 27.55 77.41 -2.32
N GLY A 57 26.61 78.34 -2.52
CA GLY A 57 25.28 78.07 -3.10
C GLY A 57 24.11 78.00 -2.10
N LEU A 58 23.42 79.13 -1.95
CA LEU A 58 22.06 79.17 -1.36
C LEU A 58 21.03 78.75 -2.42
N ALA A 59 20.08 77.89 -2.04
CA ALA A 59 18.84 77.65 -2.78
C ALA A 59 17.67 77.60 -1.79
N SER A 60 16.79 78.60 -1.85
CA SER A 60 15.57 78.70 -1.04
C SER A 60 14.44 77.87 -1.65
N LEU A 61 13.76 77.07 -0.84
CA LEU A 61 12.50 76.41 -1.22
C LEU A 61 11.39 76.68 -0.20
N SER A 62 10.16 76.49 -0.65
CA SER A 62 8.91 77.15 -0.20
C SER A 62 8.43 76.83 1.23
N PRO A 63 7.69 77.75 1.88
CA PRO A 63 7.12 77.55 3.22
C PRO A 63 5.92 76.60 3.18
N GLY A 64 5.84 75.67 4.13
CA GLY A 64 4.71 74.73 4.23
C GLY A 64 5.01 73.39 4.93
N THR A 65 6.26 73.12 5.30
CA THR A 65 6.66 71.83 5.91
C THR A 65 7.05 72.00 7.37
N LYS A 66 6.30 71.39 8.31
CA LYS A 66 6.84 71.08 9.64
C LYS A 66 7.76 69.85 9.55
N ALA A 67 8.92 70.04 8.93
CA ALA A 67 10.02 69.09 8.95
C ALA A 67 11.13 69.65 9.83
N LEU A 68 11.52 68.91 10.87
CA LEU A 68 12.68 69.23 11.69
C LEU A 68 13.94 69.02 10.85
N ALA A 69 14.54 70.11 10.37
CA ALA A 69 15.66 70.06 9.44
C ALA A 69 16.99 69.76 10.16
N LEU A 70 17.38 68.48 10.26
CA LEU A 70 18.79 68.13 10.50
C LEU A 70 19.59 68.37 9.21
N ALA A 71 20.16 69.57 9.09
CA ALA A 71 21.10 69.91 8.04
C ALA A 71 22.49 69.29 8.31
N ALA A 72 22.63 67.98 8.10
CA ALA A 72 23.94 67.35 7.92
C ALA A 72 24.48 67.64 6.50
N SER A 73 24.71 68.92 6.19
CA SER A 73 25.28 69.33 4.91
C SER A 73 26.76 68.92 4.85
N ALA A 74 27.08 68.03 3.90
CA ALA A 74 28.42 67.50 3.59
C ALA A 74 29.04 66.54 4.63
N GLY A 75 28.75 65.24 4.50
CA GLY A 75 29.74 64.16 4.63
C GLY A 75 30.43 63.89 5.98
N GLY A 76 30.04 64.55 7.07
CA GLY A 76 30.68 64.44 8.38
C GLY A 76 30.04 63.42 9.32
N LEU A 77 30.39 62.14 9.20
CA LEU A 77 30.15 61.15 10.27
C LEU A 77 31.11 61.43 11.43
N ALA A 78 30.60 61.82 12.59
CA ALA A 78 31.42 62.05 13.79
C ALA A 78 32.02 60.73 14.30
N ARG A 79 33.31 60.51 14.04
CA ARG A 79 34.07 59.33 14.50
C ARG A 79 34.81 59.65 15.78
N TYR A 80 34.62 58.81 16.79
CA TYR A 80 35.34 58.87 18.05
C TYR A 80 36.17 57.59 18.24
N GLU A 81 37.47 57.76 18.48
CA GLU A 81 38.41 56.68 18.82
C GLU A 81 39.18 57.11 20.08
N GLY A 82 39.27 56.23 21.07
CA GLY A 82 39.99 56.49 22.32
C GLY A 82 40.35 55.19 23.05
N PRO A 83 41.39 55.22 23.90
CA PRO A 83 41.80 54.06 24.70
C PRO A 83 40.77 53.75 25.79
N SER A 84 40.76 52.50 26.26
CA SER A 84 39.83 52.00 27.27
C SER A 84 39.88 52.79 28.58
N GLY A 85 38.78 53.47 28.94
CA GLY A 85 38.64 54.17 30.23
C GLY A 85 37.35 55.00 30.34
N MET A 86 37.11 55.88 29.37
CA MET A 86 35.91 56.69 29.21
C MET A 86 35.84 57.22 27.78
N LEU A 87 34.66 57.23 27.16
CA LEU A 87 34.40 57.94 25.92
C LEU A 87 33.32 59.00 26.16
N THR A 88 33.73 60.25 26.19
CA THR A 88 32.81 61.40 26.22
C THR A 88 32.54 61.82 24.79
N LEU A 89 31.26 61.90 24.41
CA LEU A 89 30.83 62.46 23.13
C LEU A 89 30.54 63.95 23.35
N PRO A 90 31.44 64.88 22.95
CA PRO A 90 31.19 66.30 23.14
C PRO A 90 30.00 66.78 22.30
N SER A 91 29.06 67.45 22.95
CA SER A 91 28.08 68.37 22.35
C SER A 91 27.17 67.78 21.27
N LEU A 92 26.18 66.97 21.65
CA LEU A 92 25.01 66.72 20.79
C LEU A 92 23.97 67.83 21.00
N THR A 93 24.05 68.90 20.21
CA THR A 93 23.12 70.04 20.32
C THR A 93 21.80 69.73 19.61
N VAL A 94 20.69 69.69 20.36
CA VAL A 94 19.33 69.53 19.81
C VAL A 94 18.47 70.72 20.25
N SER A 95 18.36 71.73 19.40
CA SER A 95 17.55 72.92 19.66
C SER A 95 16.13 72.77 19.09
N ASN A 96 15.12 72.80 19.96
CA ASN A 96 13.73 73.06 19.55
C ASN A 96 13.29 74.40 20.13
N GLY A 97 12.52 75.19 19.37
CA GLY A 97 12.07 76.50 19.81
C GLY A 97 11.06 76.40 20.95
N ALA A 98 11.48 76.79 22.15
CA ALA A 98 10.66 77.05 23.35
C ALA A 98 9.83 75.90 23.97
N GLU A 99 9.73 74.71 23.37
CA GLU A 99 9.03 73.56 23.97
C GLU A 99 9.96 72.39 24.33
N SER A 100 9.81 71.86 25.55
CA SER A 100 10.54 70.71 26.09
C SER A 100 10.23 69.44 25.31
N GLY A 101 11.26 68.79 24.74
CA GLY A 101 11.13 67.57 23.96
C GLY A 101 11.97 66.41 24.50
N CYS A 102 11.43 65.19 24.39
CA CYS A 102 12.16 63.94 24.60
C CYS A 102 12.65 63.43 23.23
N PHE A 103 13.89 62.94 23.17
CA PHE A 103 14.46 62.35 21.96
C PHE A 103 15.00 60.95 22.24
N ASP A 104 14.72 60.00 21.35
CA ASP A 104 15.29 58.65 21.41
C ASP A 104 16.54 58.59 20.53
N VAL A 105 17.68 58.18 21.10
CA VAL A 105 19.01 58.31 20.50
C VAL A 105 19.58 56.94 20.12
N SER A 106 19.56 56.61 18.83
CA SER A 106 20.04 55.31 18.33
C SER A 106 21.52 55.35 17.97
N LEU A 107 22.34 54.60 18.72
CA LEU A 107 23.76 54.38 18.49
C LEU A 107 24.03 52.94 18.02
N ARG A 108 24.99 52.75 17.10
CA ARG A 108 25.44 51.42 16.64
C ARG A 108 26.94 51.23 16.83
N THR A 109 27.33 50.06 17.35
CA THR A 109 28.74 49.63 17.42
C THR A 109 29.21 48.99 16.10
N LEU A 110 30.46 49.25 15.69
CA LEU A 110 31.05 48.73 14.44
C LEU A 110 32.19 47.70 14.67
N ASN A 111 32.32 47.16 15.88
CA ASN A 111 33.40 46.22 16.25
C ASN A 111 33.03 44.74 15.99
N LEU A 112 34.06 43.90 15.80
CA LEU A 112 33.97 42.46 15.52
C LEU A 112 33.92 41.55 16.77
N ALA A 113 33.91 42.12 17.99
CA ALA A 113 33.88 41.39 19.26
C ALA A 113 32.79 41.97 20.19
N PRO A 114 32.25 41.18 21.14
CA PRO A 114 31.24 41.67 22.10
C PRO A 114 31.79 42.82 22.96
N VAL A 115 31.00 43.88 23.14
CA VAL A 115 31.36 45.06 23.92
C VAL A 115 30.29 45.33 24.96
N GLN A 116 30.70 45.49 26.22
CA GLN A 116 29.85 45.95 27.33
C GLN A 116 29.99 47.47 27.47
N VAL A 117 28.88 48.18 27.63
CA VAL A 117 28.85 49.63 27.87
C VAL A 117 27.91 49.94 29.04
N GLU A 118 28.30 50.92 29.85
CA GLU A 118 27.59 51.47 31.00
C GLU A 118 27.48 52.99 30.82
N VAL A 119 26.29 53.56 31.01
CA VAL A 119 26.05 55.03 30.97
C VAL A 119 26.37 55.59 32.36
N VAL A 120 27.35 56.49 32.47
CA VAL A 120 27.89 56.88 33.79
C VAL A 120 27.17 58.10 34.39
N SER A 121 26.85 59.11 33.58
CA SER A 121 26.11 60.29 34.01
C SER A 121 25.64 61.16 32.84
N ALA A 122 24.61 61.97 33.11
CA ALA A 122 24.23 63.16 32.36
C ALA A 122 23.72 64.21 33.36
N THR A 123 24.40 65.34 33.52
CA THR A 123 24.10 66.39 34.51
C THR A 123 24.69 67.74 34.08
N PRO A 124 24.20 68.88 34.59
CA PRO A 124 23.13 69.10 35.58
C PRO A 124 21.96 69.96 35.01
N MET A 125 20.76 70.10 35.59
CA MET A 125 20.14 69.62 36.84
C MET A 125 18.72 69.08 36.55
N GLY A 126 18.20 68.16 37.38
CA GLY A 126 16.75 67.91 37.46
C GLY A 126 16.14 66.88 36.51
N CYS A 127 16.94 66.14 35.73
CA CYS A 127 16.45 65.10 34.82
C CYS A 127 16.96 63.72 35.26
N ALA A 128 16.09 62.70 35.25
CA ALA A 128 16.45 61.33 35.57
C ALA A 128 16.67 60.52 34.28
N ALA A 129 17.87 60.00 34.07
CA ALA A 129 18.11 59.04 33.00
C ALA A 129 17.44 57.70 33.35
N GLN A 130 16.37 57.34 32.65
CA GLN A 130 15.90 55.96 32.61
C GLN A 130 16.78 55.18 31.61
N GLY A 131 17.38 54.07 32.03
CA GLY A 131 18.30 53.28 31.19
C GLY A 131 19.74 53.12 31.69
N ALA A 132 20.03 53.36 32.98
CA ALA A 132 21.29 52.92 33.57
C ALA A 132 21.31 51.38 33.70
N GLY A 133 22.00 50.70 32.79
CA GLY A 133 22.08 49.23 32.75
C GLY A 133 23.28 48.72 31.96
N ARG A 134 23.59 47.43 32.11
CA ARG A 134 24.51 46.71 31.22
C ARG A 134 23.74 46.18 30.02
N TYR A 135 24.29 46.41 28.83
CA TYR A 135 23.71 45.93 27.58
C TYR A 135 24.68 44.95 26.91
N GLU A 136 24.24 43.70 26.73
CA GLU A 136 24.98 42.68 25.98
C GLU A 136 24.36 42.52 24.59
N GLY A 137 25.19 42.48 23.55
CA GLY A 137 24.76 42.26 22.17
C GLY A 137 25.65 41.24 21.47
N ALA A 138 25.04 40.31 20.75
CA ALA A 138 25.76 39.43 19.83
C ALA A 138 26.30 40.22 18.62
N SER A 139 27.31 39.67 17.96
CA SER A 139 28.14 40.32 16.93
C SER A 139 27.38 41.22 15.94
N GLY A 140 27.67 42.53 15.95
CA GLY A 140 27.35 43.46 14.86
C GLY A 140 26.18 44.43 15.07
N LEU A 141 25.43 44.32 16.16
CA LEU A 141 24.50 45.35 16.65
C LEU A 141 24.35 45.30 18.18
N LEU A 142 24.78 46.37 18.86
CA LEU A 142 24.27 46.75 20.17
C LEU A 142 23.22 47.85 19.94
N SER A 143 21.98 47.62 20.38
CA SER A 143 20.92 48.63 20.38
C SER A 143 20.65 49.08 21.81
N LEU A 144 20.52 50.40 22.02
CA LEU A 144 20.24 51.02 23.32
C LEU A 144 18.85 51.69 23.27
N PRO A 145 17.74 50.93 23.23
CA PRO A 145 16.41 51.52 23.21
C PRO A 145 16.14 52.28 24.52
N GLY A 146 15.70 53.53 24.42
CA GLY A 146 15.21 54.31 25.56
C GLY A 146 16.24 55.20 26.26
N LEU A 147 17.39 55.52 25.66
CA LEU A 147 18.26 56.59 26.18
C LEU A 147 17.63 57.96 25.88
N VAL A 148 16.73 58.40 26.76
CA VAL A 148 16.06 59.70 26.68
C VAL A 148 16.92 60.77 27.34
N VAL A 149 17.29 61.80 26.56
CA VAL A 149 17.88 63.05 27.07
C VAL A 149 16.80 64.13 27.05
N SER A 150 16.54 64.73 28.21
CA SER A 150 15.61 65.85 28.37
C SER A 150 16.37 67.11 28.82
N GLY A 151 16.20 68.21 28.10
CA GLY A 151 16.75 69.52 28.43
C GLY A 151 15.63 70.56 28.60
N ASN A 152 15.79 71.46 29.57
CA ASN A 152 14.90 72.61 29.78
C ASN A 152 15.65 73.91 29.49
N GLY A 153 15.27 74.62 28.44
CA GLY A 153 15.81 75.95 28.11
C GLY A 153 16.55 76.03 26.78
N ALA A 154 16.67 77.25 26.26
CA ALA A 154 17.04 77.52 24.86
C ALA A 154 18.52 77.29 24.50
N ASP A 155 19.41 77.11 25.48
CA ASP A 155 20.84 76.85 25.27
C ASP A 155 21.34 75.79 26.27
N SER A 156 21.19 74.50 25.92
CA SER A 156 21.72 73.39 26.71
C SER A 156 22.53 72.42 25.85
N CYS A 157 23.85 72.61 25.85
CA CYS A 157 24.77 71.59 25.37
C CYS A 157 24.80 70.44 26.39
N HIS A 158 24.58 69.22 25.93
CA HIS A 158 24.60 68.02 26.78
C HIS A 158 25.72 67.08 26.32
N ASP A 159 26.61 66.72 27.25
CA ASP A 159 27.62 65.69 27.04
C ASP A 159 27.12 64.35 27.61
N VAL A 160 27.13 63.31 26.77
CA VAL A 160 26.80 61.94 27.18
C VAL A 160 28.10 61.17 27.39
N THR A 161 28.32 60.68 28.61
CA THR A 161 29.54 59.93 28.96
C THR A 161 29.28 58.44 29.05
N LEU A 162 29.93 57.67 28.18
CA LEU A 162 29.85 56.22 28.11
C LEU A 162 31.14 55.58 28.64
N ARG A 163 31.01 54.52 29.44
CA ARG A 163 32.13 53.74 29.97
C ARG A 163 32.05 52.29 29.51
N THR A 164 33.20 51.76 29.12
CA THR A 164 33.31 50.46 28.45
C THR A 164 33.86 49.43 29.42
N LEU A 165 33.13 48.33 29.65
CA LEU A 165 33.47 47.33 30.67
C LEU A 165 34.20 46.13 30.03
N GLY A 166 35.51 46.24 29.81
CA GLY A 166 36.33 45.14 29.30
C GLY A 166 37.66 45.59 28.68
N THR A 167 38.51 44.63 28.33
CA THR A 167 39.89 44.84 27.82
C THR A 167 40.00 45.08 26.30
N SER A 168 38.89 45.36 25.61
CA SER A 168 38.94 45.67 24.18
C SER A 168 39.54 47.06 23.93
N PRO A 169 40.64 47.21 23.16
CA PRO A 169 41.48 48.42 23.19
C PRO A 169 40.93 49.62 22.39
N SER A 170 39.84 49.48 21.65
CA SER A 170 39.20 50.57 20.89
C SER A 170 37.76 50.22 20.54
N ILE A 171 36.84 51.19 20.60
CA ILE A 171 35.41 51.01 20.30
C ILE A 171 34.95 52.07 19.31
N ARG A 172 34.28 51.64 18.23
CA ARG A 172 33.64 52.52 17.23
C ARG A 172 32.13 52.58 17.48
N LEU A 173 31.59 53.79 17.53
CA LEU A 173 30.16 54.09 17.60
C LEU A 173 29.75 54.98 16.42
N GLU A 174 28.53 54.80 15.93
CA GLU A 174 27.91 55.56 14.85
C GLU A 174 26.48 55.96 15.26
N LEU A 175 26.15 57.25 15.17
CA LEU A 175 24.81 57.78 15.47
C LEU A 175 23.91 57.60 14.25
N GLN A 176 22.82 56.84 14.40
CA GLN A 176 21.95 56.48 13.28
C GLN A 176 20.75 57.42 13.13
N SER A 177 20.14 57.84 14.24
CA SER A 177 18.97 58.73 14.25
C SER A 177 18.72 59.32 15.63
N ALA A 178 18.12 60.52 15.66
CA ALA A 178 17.44 61.07 16.82
C ALA A 178 16.03 61.49 16.40
N LEU A 179 15.00 60.89 17.01
CA LEU A 179 13.59 61.16 16.68
C LEU A 179 12.88 61.80 17.88
N PRO A 180 12.03 62.83 17.68
CA PRO A 180 11.23 63.39 18.75
C PRO A 180 10.15 62.39 19.18
N VAL A 181 10.08 62.13 20.49
CA VAL A 181 9.07 61.27 21.12
C VAL A 181 8.26 62.13 22.08
N ALA A 182 6.94 61.92 22.13
CA ALA A 182 6.12 62.55 23.15
C ALA A 182 6.60 62.07 24.54
N CYS A 183 7.01 62.99 25.41
CA CYS A 183 7.36 62.65 26.80
C CYS A 183 6.13 62.03 27.47
N SER A 184 6.13 60.70 27.64
CA SER A 184 5.00 60.00 28.25
C SER A 184 4.81 60.45 29.69
N ALA A 185 3.56 60.65 30.09
CA ALA A 185 3.20 60.65 31.50
C ALA A 185 3.66 59.34 32.17
N ALA A 186 3.73 59.36 33.51
CA ALA A 186 4.16 58.24 34.35
C ALA A 186 3.65 56.88 33.81
N PRO A 187 4.50 55.84 33.79
CA PRO A 187 4.18 54.59 33.11
C PRO A 187 2.82 54.09 33.59
N PRO A 188 1.87 53.77 32.68
CA PRO A 188 0.57 53.29 33.09
C PRO A 188 0.78 52.06 33.98
N ALA A 189 0.12 52.04 35.13
CA ALA A 189 0.23 50.94 36.07
C ALA A 189 0.00 49.62 35.33
N SER A 190 0.93 48.67 35.46
CA SER A 190 0.86 47.38 34.76
C SER A 190 -0.54 46.78 34.95
N SER A 191 -1.17 46.39 33.85
CA SER A 191 -2.51 45.82 33.85
C SER A 191 -2.44 44.30 33.71
N VAL A 192 -3.59 43.62 33.83
CA VAL A 192 -3.68 42.22 33.40
C VAL A 192 -3.48 42.11 31.88
N PRO A 193 -3.06 40.94 31.34
CA PRO A 193 -2.91 40.76 29.90
C PRO A 193 -4.25 40.86 29.16
N SER A 194 -4.20 41.15 27.87
CA SER A 194 -5.35 40.92 26.97
C SER A 194 -5.66 39.42 26.84
N ALA A 195 -6.84 39.07 26.34
CA ALA A 195 -7.22 37.66 26.15
C ALA A 195 -6.30 36.92 25.13
N PRO A 196 -5.98 35.62 25.34
CA PRO A 196 -5.38 34.77 24.31
C PRO A 196 -6.23 34.72 23.03
N ARG A 197 -5.57 34.55 21.88
CA ARG A 197 -6.18 34.66 20.54
C ARG A 197 -6.07 33.36 19.75
N ASN A 198 -6.92 33.20 18.74
CA ASN A 198 -6.89 32.06 17.82
C ASN A 198 -6.96 30.69 18.53
N LEU A 199 -7.83 30.57 19.53
CA LEU A 199 -8.05 29.30 20.21
C LEU A 199 -8.66 28.27 19.24
N THR A 200 -8.08 27.08 19.20
CA THR A 200 -8.64 25.88 18.58
C THR A 200 -8.56 24.72 19.57
N ALA A 201 -9.48 23.75 19.45
CA ALA A 201 -9.50 22.57 20.30
C ALA A 201 -9.62 21.30 19.45
N THR A 202 -8.71 20.35 19.68
CA THR A 202 -8.71 19.03 19.04
C THR A 202 -9.21 18.00 20.06
N PRO A 203 -10.26 17.21 19.75
CA PRO A 203 -10.78 16.20 20.67
C PRO A 203 -9.82 15.02 20.82
N GLY A 204 -9.73 14.48 22.04
CA GLY A 204 -9.05 13.23 22.35
C GLY A 204 -9.95 12.31 23.18
N ASN A 205 -9.43 11.15 23.58
CA ASN A 205 -10.13 10.27 24.53
C ASN A 205 -10.15 10.92 25.91
N ALA A 206 -11.35 11.19 26.42
CA ALA A 206 -11.59 11.84 27.72
C ALA A 206 -10.79 13.15 27.93
N SER A 207 -10.48 13.84 26.83
CA SER A 207 -9.55 14.98 26.81
C SER A 207 -9.75 15.88 25.59
N ALA A 208 -9.16 17.08 25.65
CA ALA A 208 -9.04 18.01 24.53
C ALA A 208 -7.67 18.68 24.55
N GLN A 209 -7.05 18.85 23.38
CA GLN A 209 -5.81 19.61 23.21
C GLN A 209 -6.14 21.00 22.64
N LEU A 210 -5.80 22.05 23.39
CA LEU A 210 -6.11 23.43 23.08
C LEU A 210 -4.85 24.13 22.54
N SER A 211 -4.90 24.58 21.30
CA SER A 211 -3.85 25.38 20.66
C SER A 211 -4.30 26.84 20.55
N PHE A 212 -3.42 27.79 20.82
CA PHE A 212 -3.74 29.21 20.88
C PHE A 212 -2.48 30.07 20.68
N SER A 213 -2.69 31.34 20.36
CA SER A 213 -1.65 32.36 20.26
C SER A 213 -1.70 33.33 21.45
N ALA A 214 -0.55 33.91 21.78
CA ALA A 214 -0.40 34.80 22.92
C ALA A 214 -1.33 36.04 22.84
N PRO A 215 -1.68 36.63 24.00
CA PRO A 215 -2.27 37.97 24.11
C PRO A 215 -1.67 38.99 23.13
N ALA A 216 -2.48 39.96 22.68
CA ALA A 216 -1.99 41.07 21.87
C ALA A 216 -1.16 42.08 22.69
N SER A 217 -1.44 42.16 24.00
CA SER A 217 -0.64 42.85 25.02
C SER A 217 -0.55 41.98 26.27
N ASP A 218 0.62 41.99 26.89
CA ASP A 218 0.90 41.36 28.20
C ASP A 218 0.55 42.27 29.38
N GLY A 219 0.05 43.48 29.14
CA GLY A 219 -0.28 44.47 30.18
C GLY A 219 0.93 45.21 30.74
N GLY A 220 2.11 45.12 30.10
CA GLY A 220 3.35 45.71 30.61
C GLY A 220 3.99 44.91 31.74
N SER A 221 3.74 43.61 31.80
CA SER A 221 4.37 42.69 32.75
C SER A 221 4.47 41.29 32.13
N PRO A 222 5.62 40.58 32.22
CA PRO A 222 5.82 39.29 31.56
C PRO A 222 4.77 38.23 31.91
N LEU A 223 4.37 37.45 30.91
CA LEU A 223 3.43 36.35 31.11
C LEU A 223 4.07 35.23 31.95
N THR A 224 3.37 34.84 33.02
CA THR A 224 3.78 33.79 33.97
C THR A 224 3.14 32.44 33.67
N GLY A 225 2.10 32.40 32.84
CA GLY A 225 1.52 31.17 32.32
C GLY A 225 0.11 31.33 31.77
N TYR A 226 -0.50 30.19 31.41
CA TYR A 226 -1.84 30.08 30.86
C TYR A 226 -2.66 29.06 31.65
N THR A 227 -3.97 29.25 31.70
CA THR A 227 -4.92 28.24 32.20
C THR A 227 -6.01 28.03 31.14
N ALA A 228 -6.11 26.80 30.65
CA ALA A 228 -7.20 26.32 29.81
C ALA A 228 -8.30 25.71 30.69
N THR A 229 -9.55 26.05 30.42
CA THR A 229 -10.73 25.53 31.12
C THR A 229 -11.77 25.08 30.11
N CYS A 230 -12.27 23.85 30.27
CA CYS A 230 -13.34 23.27 29.46
C CYS A 230 -14.50 22.87 30.38
N SER A 231 -15.69 23.40 30.10
CA SER A 231 -16.88 23.15 30.92
C SER A 231 -18.12 22.77 30.11
N THR A 232 -18.93 21.88 30.69
CA THR A 232 -20.37 21.76 30.41
C THR A 232 -21.16 22.42 31.54
N GLY A 233 -22.48 22.58 31.40
CA GLY A 233 -23.32 23.17 32.46
C GLY A 233 -23.31 22.44 33.81
N THR A 234 -22.71 21.25 33.90
CA THR A 234 -22.62 20.42 35.13
C THR A 234 -21.21 19.95 35.49
N ALA A 235 -20.20 20.15 34.63
CA ALA A 235 -18.84 19.66 34.84
C ALA A 235 -17.79 20.63 34.31
N SER A 236 -16.63 20.70 34.96
CA SER A 236 -15.50 21.57 34.57
C SER A 236 -14.18 20.84 34.79
N ALA A 237 -13.26 20.94 33.82
CA ALA A 237 -11.87 20.51 33.95
C ALA A 237 -10.94 21.63 33.46
N SER A 238 -9.70 21.64 33.95
CA SER A 238 -8.72 22.68 33.57
C SER A 238 -7.30 22.15 33.58
N ALA A 239 -6.44 22.77 32.77
CA ALA A 239 -5.00 22.52 32.70
C ALA A 239 -4.25 23.85 32.68
N SER A 240 -3.04 23.90 33.22
CA SER A 240 -2.19 25.09 33.18
C SER A 240 -0.78 24.76 32.69
N GLY A 241 -0.11 25.73 32.07
CA GLY A 241 1.25 25.60 31.57
C GLY A 241 1.82 26.92 31.08
N SER A 242 3.11 26.96 30.76
CA SER A 242 3.83 28.18 30.36
C SER A 242 3.63 28.59 28.89
N ALA A 243 3.14 27.69 28.04
CA ALA A 243 2.96 27.91 26.60
C ALA A 243 1.80 27.09 26.03
N SER A 244 1.51 27.29 24.74
CA SER A 244 0.57 26.48 23.95
C SER A 244 1.30 25.31 23.27
N PRO A 245 0.68 24.13 23.07
CA PRO A 245 -0.69 23.76 23.43
C PRO A 245 -0.86 23.26 24.88
N LEU A 246 -2.09 23.30 25.39
CA LEU A 246 -2.46 22.73 26.70
C LEU A 246 -3.44 21.56 26.52
N SER A 247 -3.22 20.46 27.25
CA SER A 247 -4.12 19.30 27.23
C SER A 247 -5.01 19.28 28.48
N VAL A 248 -6.32 19.45 28.31
CA VAL A 248 -7.31 19.32 29.39
C VAL A 248 -7.84 17.87 29.41
N SER A 249 -7.62 17.17 30.50
CA SER A 249 -8.03 15.76 30.72
C SER A 249 -9.19 15.65 31.72
N GLY A 250 -9.83 14.48 31.78
CA GLY A 250 -10.95 14.22 32.70
C GLY A 250 -12.31 14.68 32.16
N LEU A 251 -12.42 14.81 30.84
CA LEU A 251 -13.66 15.14 30.15
C LEU A 251 -14.46 13.86 29.83
N SER A 252 -15.79 13.95 29.76
CA SER A 252 -16.65 12.83 29.36
C SER A 252 -16.79 12.75 27.84
N ASN A 253 -16.51 11.59 27.27
CA ASN A 253 -16.71 11.34 25.84
C ASN A 253 -18.19 11.51 25.43
N GLY A 254 -18.44 12.06 24.25
CA GLY A 254 -19.77 12.32 23.70
C GLY A 254 -20.48 13.57 24.25
N SER A 255 -19.95 14.20 25.30
CA SER A 255 -20.47 15.48 25.82
C SER A 255 -19.73 16.66 25.19
N ALA A 256 -20.45 17.69 24.72
CA ALA A 256 -19.84 18.90 24.18
C ALA A 256 -19.41 19.86 25.31
N TYR A 257 -18.13 20.24 25.34
CA TYR A 257 -17.55 21.18 26.29
C TYR A 257 -17.25 22.51 25.60
N GLN A 258 -17.54 23.62 26.29
CA GLN A 258 -17.06 24.94 25.92
C GLN A 258 -15.70 25.18 26.56
N CYS A 259 -14.67 25.35 25.74
CA CYS A 259 -13.29 25.53 26.16
C CYS A 259 -12.83 26.98 25.94
N SER A 260 -12.11 27.55 26.91
CA SER A 260 -11.51 28.88 26.85
C SER A 260 -10.13 28.90 27.53
N VAL A 261 -9.31 29.90 27.25
CA VAL A 261 -7.97 30.06 27.85
C VAL A 261 -7.80 31.47 28.40
N VAL A 262 -7.20 31.59 29.59
CA VAL A 262 -6.70 32.86 30.16
C VAL A 262 -5.18 32.86 30.21
N ALA A 263 -4.57 34.02 30.04
CA ALA A 263 -3.16 34.27 30.33
C ALA A 263 -3.00 34.92 31.70
N ARG A 264 -1.83 34.80 32.32
CA ARG A 264 -1.50 35.44 33.62
C ARG A 264 -0.17 36.19 33.53
N ASN A 265 -0.05 37.30 34.26
CA ASN A 265 1.20 38.00 34.53
C ASN A 265 1.32 38.27 36.05
N ALA A 266 2.20 39.16 36.48
CA ALA A 266 2.34 39.52 37.91
C ALA A 266 1.14 40.31 38.49
N VAL A 267 0.32 40.92 37.63
CA VAL A 267 -0.84 41.75 38.03
C VAL A 267 -2.09 40.89 38.21
N GLY A 268 -2.27 39.87 37.36
CA GLY A 268 -3.43 38.97 37.45
C GLY A 268 -3.69 38.18 36.18
N SER A 269 -4.92 37.71 36.03
CA SER A 269 -5.38 36.92 34.88
C SER A 269 -6.11 37.79 33.87
N SER A 270 -5.91 37.49 32.58
CA SER A 270 -6.62 38.14 31.47
C SER A 270 -8.12 37.79 31.49
N PRO A 271 -8.96 38.55 30.73
CA PRO A 271 -10.22 38.01 30.23
C PRO A 271 -9.98 36.70 29.46
N ALA A 272 -10.99 35.83 29.44
CA ALA A 272 -10.92 34.57 28.68
C ALA A 272 -10.93 34.82 27.17
N SER A 273 -10.27 33.94 26.42
CA SER A 273 -10.41 33.87 24.97
C SER A 273 -11.87 33.64 24.55
N ALA A 274 -12.20 33.93 23.29
CA ALA A 274 -13.43 33.40 22.68
C ALA A 274 -13.49 31.88 22.89
N ALA A 275 -14.65 31.38 23.33
CA ALA A 275 -14.81 29.96 23.65
C ALA A 275 -15.02 29.13 22.38
N VAL A 276 -14.40 27.95 22.34
CA VAL A 276 -14.59 26.96 21.27
C VAL A 276 -15.28 25.73 21.81
N SER A 277 -16.12 25.09 20.99
CA SER A 277 -16.77 23.83 21.35
C SER A 277 -15.88 22.64 20.99
N VAL A 278 -15.81 21.64 21.87
CA VAL A 278 -15.15 20.36 21.59
C VAL A 278 -15.94 19.21 22.23
N THR A 279 -16.13 18.14 21.48
CA THR A 279 -16.74 16.89 21.99
C THR A 279 -15.65 15.83 22.03
N PRO A 280 -15.11 15.46 23.21
CA PRO A 280 -14.19 14.34 23.34
C PRO A 280 -14.82 13.06 22.80
N VAL A 281 -14.01 12.22 22.16
CA VAL A 281 -14.51 11.03 21.47
C VAL A 281 -13.77 9.82 22.04
N ALA A 282 -14.52 8.78 22.42
CA ALA A 282 -13.92 7.51 22.77
C ALA A 282 -13.16 6.94 21.55
N PRO A 283 -12.06 6.20 21.75
CA PRO A 283 -11.52 5.37 20.68
C PRO A 283 -12.66 4.49 20.14
N PRO A 284 -12.74 4.25 18.82
CA PRO A 284 -13.57 3.16 18.31
C PRO A 284 -13.25 1.90 19.10
N PRO A 285 -14.24 1.07 19.49
CA PRO A 285 -13.96 -0.20 20.12
C PRO A 285 -13.04 -0.99 19.18
N THR A 286 -11.81 -1.26 19.62
CA THR A 286 -10.83 -2.06 18.88
C THR A 286 -11.25 -3.53 18.96
N SER A 287 -12.29 -3.88 18.21
CA SER A 287 -12.57 -5.25 17.86
C SER A 287 -11.30 -5.85 17.25
N SER A 288 -10.76 -6.89 17.89
CA SER A 288 -9.51 -7.49 17.44
C SER A 288 -9.67 -8.10 16.05
N PHE A 289 -8.59 -8.11 15.28
CA PHE A 289 -8.53 -8.82 14.01
C PHE A 289 -8.83 -10.30 14.27
N SER A 290 -9.91 -10.80 13.72
CA SER A 290 -10.47 -12.12 14.04
C SER A 290 -10.64 -12.99 12.80
N LEU A 291 -10.52 -14.30 12.98
CA LEU A 291 -10.69 -15.32 11.96
C LEU A 291 -11.67 -16.37 12.52
N THR A 292 -12.66 -16.73 11.74
CA THR A 292 -13.72 -17.68 12.11
C THR A 292 -14.02 -18.63 10.96
N SER A 293 -14.73 -19.71 11.26
CA SER A 293 -15.22 -20.67 10.26
C SER A 293 -16.64 -21.09 10.62
N SER A 294 -17.47 -21.39 9.61
CA SER A 294 -18.76 -22.02 9.84
C SER A 294 -18.65 -23.51 10.21
N LEU A 295 -17.43 -24.08 10.26
CA LEU A 295 -17.18 -25.45 10.73
C LEU A 295 -17.20 -25.58 12.26
N GLY A 296 -17.00 -24.47 12.98
CA GLY A 296 -17.01 -24.45 14.44
C GLY A 296 -16.18 -23.32 15.04
N ALA A 297 -16.25 -23.22 16.36
CA ALA A 297 -15.41 -22.34 17.15
C ALA A 297 -13.98 -22.89 17.31
N GLU A 298 -13.11 -22.11 17.95
CA GLU A 298 -11.75 -22.51 18.32
C GLU A 298 -11.70 -23.92 18.96
N GLY A 299 -10.82 -24.78 18.44
CA GLY A 299 -10.62 -26.16 18.88
C GLY A 299 -11.57 -27.20 18.25
N SER A 300 -12.63 -26.78 17.57
CA SER A 300 -13.67 -27.69 17.03
C SER A 300 -13.10 -28.72 16.04
N ALA A 301 -13.71 -29.90 16.00
CA ALA A 301 -13.34 -30.94 15.04
C ALA A 301 -13.86 -30.62 13.64
N MET A 302 -12.98 -30.72 12.63
CA MET A 302 -13.37 -30.57 11.22
C MET A 302 -14.12 -31.83 10.73
N PRO A 303 -15.19 -31.67 9.94
CA PRO A 303 -15.81 -32.80 9.22
C PRO A 303 -14.83 -33.48 8.25
N ALA A 304 -15.01 -34.77 8.00
CA ALA A 304 -14.20 -35.54 7.05
C ALA A 304 -14.21 -34.96 5.63
N ASP A 305 -15.26 -34.21 5.25
CA ASP A 305 -15.35 -33.45 4.00
C ASP A 305 -14.12 -32.60 3.67
N TYR A 306 -13.43 -32.11 4.70
CA TYR A 306 -12.30 -31.19 4.60
C TYR A 306 -10.94 -31.89 4.76
N SER A 307 -10.95 -33.22 4.94
CA SER A 307 -9.77 -34.09 5.12
C SER A 307 -9.56 -35.00 3.91
N CYS A 308 -8.49 -35.80 3.93
CA CYS A 308 -8.24 -36.82 2.90
C CYS A 308 -9.16 -38.06 3.02
N ASP A 309 -10.02 -38.11 4.05
CA ASP A 309 -11.05 -39.14 4.27
C ASP A 309 -12.45 -38.71 3.77
N GLY A 310 -12.47 -37.71 2.88
CA GLY A 310 -13.64 -37.22 2.16
C GLY A 310 -13.18 -36.55 0.85
N PRO A 311 -13.95 -35.58 0.29
CA PRO A 311 -13.59 -34.90 -0.95
C PRO A 311 -12.36 -33.98 -0.88
N GLY A 312 -11.75 -33.76 0.29
CA GLY A 312 -10.60 -32.85 0.45
C GLY A 312 -10.97 -31.37 0.24
N SER A 313 -12.16 -30.97 0.68
CA SER A 313 -12.68 -29.61 0.49
C SER A 313 -11.88 -28.58 1.29
N SER A 314 -11.67 -27.38 0.73
CA SER A 314 -11.08 -26.29 1.52
C SER A 314 -12.12 -25.65 2.44
N PRO A 315 -11.76 -25.33 3.71
CA PRO A 315 -12.73 -24.88 4.69
C PRO A 315 -13.22 -23.45 4.41
N PRO A 316 -14.49 -23.15 4.66
CA PRO A 316 -14.99 -21.77 4.64
C PRO A 316 -14.36 -20.99 5.80
N LEU A 317 -13.86 -19.79 5.51
CA LEU A 317 -13.23 -18.89 6.47
C LEU A 317 -13.82 -17.49 6.34
N ALA A 318 -14.00 -16.79 7.45
CA ALA A 318 -14.42 -15.39 7.48
C ALA A 318 -13.55 -14.61 8.47
N TRP A 319 -13.34 -13.31 8.22
CA TRP A 319 -12.54 -12.46 9.08
C TRP A 319 -13.11 -11.05 9.18
N ALA A 320 -12.84 -10.40 10.31
CA ALA A 320 -13.31 -9.07 10.61
C ALA A 320 -12.22 -8.23 11.29
N ASN A 321 -12.35 -6.91 11.18
CA ASN A 321 -11.48 -5.93 11.83
C ASN A 321 -9.98 -6.05 11.45
N PRO A 322 -9.63 -6.13 10.16
CA PRO A 322 -8.22 -6.08 9.76
C PRO A 322 -7.58 -4.74 10.19
N PRO A 323 -6.30 -4.72 10.60
CA PRO A 323 -5.61 -3.49 10.98
C PRO A 323 -5.67 -2.41 9.90
N ALA A 324 -5.73 -1.14 10.31
CA ALA A 324 -5.66 -0.02 9.39
C ALA A 324 -4.36 -0.06 8.57
N GLY A 325 -4.45 0.23 7.26
CA GLY A 325 -3.32 0.14 6.33
C GLY A 325 -3.12 -1.21 5.65
N THR A 326 -3.98 -2.21 5.93
CA THR A 326 -3.98 -3.50 5.21
C THR A 326 -4.23 -3.29 3.72
N LYS A 327 -3.34 -3.82 2.87
CA LYS A 327 -3.44 -3.78 1.39
C LYS A 327 -3.75 -5.15 0.79
N GLU A 328 -3.36 -6.21 1.47
CA GLU A 328 -3.68 -7.60 1.11
C GLU A 328 -3.57 -8.52 2.33
N PHE A 329 -4.01 -9.77 2.15
CA PHE A 329 -3.86 -10.85 3.12
C PHE A 329 -3.03 -12.02 2.57
N ALA A 330 -2.40 -12.73 3.50
CA ALA A 330 -1.86 -14.06 3.28
C ALA A 330 -2.47 -15.03 4.30
N LEU A 331 -2.78 -16.26 3.87
CA LEU A 331 -3.31 -17.33 4.69
C LEU A 331 -2.34 -18.52 4.67
N LEU A 332 -1.95 -18.96 5.86
CA LEU A 332 -1.21 -20.20 6.09
C LEU A 332 -2.04 -21.13 6.97
N MET A 333 -2.22 -22.37 6.56
CA MET A 333 -2.72 -23.45 7.42
C MET A 333 -1.55 -24.37 7.74
N SER A 334 -1.27 -24.61 9.03
CA SER A 334 -0.12 -25.40 9.46
C SER A 334 -0.45 -26.38 10.58
N THR A 335 0.32 -27.47 10.66
CA THR A 335 0.20 -28.50 11.70
C THR A 335 1.58 -28.93 12.19
N LEU A 336 1.65 -29.24 13.49
CA LEU A 336 2.78 -29.92 14.11
C LEU A 336 2.45 -31.42 14.17
N PRO A 337 3.07 -32.29 13.34
CA PRO A 337 2.75 -33.71 13.29
C PRO A 337 3.33 -34.51 14.47
N GLY A 338 4.31 -33.93 15.19
CA GLY A 338 4.94 -34.52 16.38
C GLY A 338 6.47 -34.67 16.30
N ASP A 339 7.05 -34.45 15.12
CA ASP A 339 8.51 -34.49 14.87
C ASP A 339 9.25 -33.17 15.16
N GLY A 340 8.52 -32.15 15.64
CA GLY A 340 9.04 -30.81 15.88
C GLY A 340 9.08 -29.90 14.65
N SER A 341 8.80 -30.41 13.45
CA SER A 341 8.68 -29.61 12.23
C SER A 341 7.29 -28.98 12.10
N THR A 342 7.22 -27.83 11.43
CA THR A 342 5.93 -27.26 11.00
C THR A 342 5.65 -27.75 9.58
N LYS A 343 4.51 -28.41 9.39
CA LYS A 343 3.98 -28.73 8.06
C LYS A 343 2.94 -27.70 7.64
N TYR A 344 2.96 -27.30 6.39
CA TYR A 344 1.97 -26.41 5.79
C TYR A 344 1.00 -27.20 4.93
N ASN A 345 -0.29 -27.11 5.26
CA ASN A 345 -1.41 -27.75 4.56
C ASN A 345 -2.08 -26.80 3.55
N TRP A 346 -1.94 -25.48 3.73
CA TRP A 346 -2.47 -24.50 2.78
C TRP A 346 -1.58 -23.27 2.77
N VAL A 347 -1.21 -22.83 1.57
CA VAL A 347 -0.43 -21.62 1.33
C VAL A 347 -1.18 -20.79 0.31
N LEU A 348 -1.63 -19.59 0.69
CA LEU A 348 -2.46 -18.73 -0.15
C LEU A 348 -2.09 -17.26 0.10
N TYR A 349 -1.76 -16.51 -0.95
CA TYR A 349 -1.31 -15.11 -0.87
C TYR A 349 -1.96 -14.25 -1.97
N ASN A 350 -1.66 -12.95 -2.04
CA ASN A 350 -2.33 -12.00 -2.94
C ASN A 350 -3.87 -11.97 -2.77
N LEU A 351 -4.37 -12.17 -1.54
CA LEU A 351 -5.80 -11.99 -1.23
C LEU A 351 -6.08 -10.49 -1.07
N SER A 352 -7.01 -9.93 -1.84
CA SER A 352 -7.31 -8.49 -1.79
C SER A 352 -7.78 -8.02 -0.40
N ALA A 353 -7.35 -6.82 0.03
CA ALA A 353 -7.83 -6.20 1.28
C ALA A 353 -9.35 -5.97 1.35
N SER A 354 -10.04 -5.93 0.20
CA SER A 354 -11.51 -5.85 0.13
C SER A 354 -12.22 -7.15 0.51
N ARG A 355 -11.51 -8.27 0.66
CA ARG A 355 -12.10 -9.56 1.07
C ARG A 355 -12.24 -9.63 2.58
N SER A 356 -13.35 -10.23 3.01
CA SER A 356 -13.66 -10.60 4.39
C SER A 356 -13.97 -12.10 4.57
N ALA A 357 -13.91 -12.89 3.49
CA ALA A 357 -14.19 -14.32 3.55
C ALA A 357 -13.60 -15.12 2.37
N LEU A 358 -13.47 -16.43 2.59
CA LEU A 358 -13.32 -17.49 1.60
C LEU A 358 -14.49 -18.47 1.77
N ALA A 359 -15.21 -18.74 0.69
CA ALA A 359 -16.20 -19.82 0.67
C ALA A 359 -15.53 -21.19 0.74
N ARG A 360 -16.31 -22.24 1.06
CA ARG A 360 -15.90 -23.63 0.81
C ARG A 360 -15.49 -23.78 -0.66
N ASP A 361 -14.34 -24.40 -0.91
CA ASP A 361 -13.81 -24.64 -2.27
C ASP A 361 -13.61 -23.35 -3.10
N ALA A 362 -13.25 -22.24 -2.44
CA ALA A 362 -13.02 -20.93 -3.06
C ALA A 362 -11.89 -20.97 -4.11
N PHE A 363 -12.26 -20.84 -5.39
CA PHE A 363 -11.33 -21.01 -6.50
C PHE A 363 -10.55 -19.74 -6.82
N GLY A 364 -9.25 -19.76 -6.52
CA GLY A 364 -8.31 -18.71 -6.91
C GLY A 364 -8.70 -17.32 -6.41
N ALA A 365 -9.26 -17.23 -5.20
CA ALA A 365 -9.44 -15.98 -4.47
C ALA A 365 -8.12 -15.20 -4.27
N GLY A 366 -7.00 -15.94 -4.28
CA GLY A 366 -5.63 -15.45 -4.33
C GLY A 366 -4.76 -16.43 -5.12
N THR A 367 -3.45 -16.42 -4.87
CA THR A 367 -2.46 -17.29 -5.50
C THR A 367 -2.06 -18.42 -4.57
N LEU A 368 -2.16 -19.68 -5.03
CA LEU A 368 -1.79 -20.86 -4.26
C LEU A 368 -0.26 -21.06 -4.26
N GLY A 369 0.30 -21.37 -3.10
CA GLY A 369 1.65 -21.92 -2.92
C GLY A 369 1.62 -23.43 -2.66
N VAL A 370 2.79 -24.05 -2.53
CA VAL A 370 2.96 -25.47 -2.21
C VAL A 370 3.00 -25.70 -0.71
N GLY A 371 2.24 -26.71 -0.25
CA GLY A 371 2.33 -27.23 1.11
C GLY A 371 3.43 -28.30 1.25
N SER A 372 3.77 -28.66 2.48
CA SER A 372 4.95 -29.48 2.80
C SER A 372 4.87 -30.93 2.32
N ASP A 373 3.68 -31.45 2.03
CA ASP A 373 3.45 -32.86 1.67
C ASP A 373 3.27 -33.09 0.15
N GLY A 374 3.51 -32.09 -0.71
CA GLY A 374 3.41 -32.29 -2.15
C GLY A 374 3.94 -31.15 -3.04
N PRO A 375 4.41 -31.45 -4.26
CA PRO A 375 4.97 -30.47 -5.19
C PRO A 375 3.92 -29.55 -5.84
N MET A 376 2.63 -29.74 -5.51
CA MET A 376 1.50 -29.09 -6.17
C MET A 376 0.92 -27.99 -5.30
N ALA A 377 0.74 -26.83 -5.94
CA ALA A 377 0.18 -25.64 -5.29
C ALA A 377 -1.35 -25.75 -5.23
N ALA A 378 -1.85 -26.32 -4.13
CA ALA A 378 -3.25 -26.62 -3.85
C ALA A 378 -3.50 -26.59 -2.32
N TYR A 379 -4.76 -26.70 -1.91
CA TYR A 379 -5.10 -27.09 -0.54
C TYR A 379 -4.73 -28.57 -0.34
N GLN A 380 -3.88 -28.87 0.64
CA GLN A 380 -3.45 -30.22 1.00
C GLN A 380 -4.23 -30.67 2.25
N PRO A 381 -5.34 -31.41 2.10
CA PRO A 381 -6.25 -31.68 3.20
C PRO A 381 -5.60 -32.50 4.33
N PRO A 382 -5.97 -32.28 5.61
CA PRO A 382 -5.65 -33.13 6.76
C PRO A 382 -5.57 -34.62 6.45
N CYS A 383 -4.38 -35.21 6.59
CA CYS A 383 -4.13 -36.63 6.27
C CYS A 383 -3.10 -37.31 7.20
N SER A 384 -2.94 -36.83 8.43
CA SER A 384 -2.03 -37.41 9.43
C SER A 384 -2.32 -38.89 9.69
N GLN A 385 -1.32 -39.75 9.47
CA GLN A 385 -1.42 -41.20 9.76
C GLN A 385 -1.24 -41.53 11.26
N GLY A 386 -0.67 -40.63 12.06
CA GLY A 386 -0.41 -40.86 13.48
C GLY A 386 -1.66 -40.77 14.37
N PRO A 387 -1.71 -41.51 15.50
CA PRO A 387 -2.88 -41.62 16.35
C PRO A 387 -3.27 -40.30 17.04
N GLY A 388 -4.55 -40.18 17.40
CA GLY A 388 -5.11 -39.04 18.12
C GLY A 388 -5.31 -37.79 17.25
N ALA A 389 -6.05 -36.82 17.77
CA ALA A 389 -6.30 -35.55 17.08
C ALA A 389 -4.99 -34.81 16.75
N LYS A 390 -5.01 -34.08 15.64
CA LYS A 390 -4.00 -33.09 15.27
C LYS A 390 -4.66 -31.72 15.15
N THR A 391 -3.97 -30.70 15.60
CA THR A 391 -4.40 -29.31 15.45
C THR A 391 -3.91 -28.76 14.12
N TYR A 392 -4.80 -28.10 13.40
CA TYR A 392 -4.54 -27.38 12.17
C TYR A 392 -4.80 -25.89 12.43
N THR A 393 -3.71 -25.13 12.47
CA THR A 393 -3.69 -23.70 12.79
C THR A 393 -3.82 -22.90 11.51
N PHE A 394 -4.97 -22.27 11.30
CA PHE A 394 -5.20 -21.28 10.26
C PHE A 394 -4.73 -19.93 10.78
N THR A 395 -3.74 -19.33 10.12
CA THR A 395 -3.27 -17.97 10.43
C THR A 395 -3.47 -17.07 9.21
N LEU A 396 -4.33 -16.07 9.37
CA LEU A 396 -4.53 -15.01 8.40
C LEU A 396 -3.68 -13.80 8.81
N TYR A 397 -2.82 -13.36 7.90
CA TYR A 397 -1.93 -12.23 8.06
C TYR A 397 -2.47 -11.03 7.27
N ALA A 398 -2.57 -9.88 7.93
CA ALA A 398 -2.91 -8.61 7.30
C ALA A 398 -1.62 -7.85 6.96
N LEU A 399 -1.41 -7.53 5.69
CA LEU A 399 -0.13 -7.04 5.17
C LEU A 399 -0.21 -5.58 4.71
N SER A 400 0.86 -4.83 4.97
CA SER A 400 1.05 -3.43 4.54
C SER A 400 1.39 -3.25 3.05
N GLY A 401 1.56 -4.34 2.31
CA GLY A 401 1.91 -4.39 0.89
C GLY A 401 2.16 -5.84 0.43
N ALA A 402 2.46 -6.01 -0.86
CA ALA A 402 2.73 -7.31 -1.45
C ALA A 402 4.12 -7.86 -1.02
N PRO A 403 4.23 -9.17 -0.69
CA PRO A 403 5.51 -9.79 -0.38
C PRO A 403 6.39 -9.90 -1.64
N VAL A 404 7.70 -9.66 -1.46
CA VAL A 404 8.70 -9.95 -2.49
C VAL A 404 9.03 -11.44 -2.42
N LEU A 405 8.63 -12.20 -3.43
CA LEU A 405 8.76 -13.65 -3.50
C LEU A 405 9.87 -14.02 -4.48
N SER A 406 10.91 -14.69 -3.99
CA SER A 406 12.11 -15.06 -4.76
C SER A 406 12.09 -16.48 -5.33
N THR A 407 11.09 -17.29 -4.98
CA THR A 407 10.96 -18.69 -5.38
C THR A 407 9.62 -18.94 -6.08
N SER A 408 9.62 -19.88 -7.03
CA SER A 408 8.42 -20.41 -7.65
C SER A 408 8.59 -21.93 -7.86
N PRO A 409 7.71 -22.79 -7.32
CA PRO A 409 6.56 -22.44 -6.49
C PRO A 409 6.96 -21.90 -5.10
N VAL A 410 6.06 -21.12 -4.51
CA VAL A 410 6.22 -20.50 -3.18
C VAL A 410 5.83 -21.49 -2.09
N THR A 411 6.73 -21.79 -1.16
CA THR A 411 6.45 -22.66 0.01
C THR A 411 5.85 -21.87 1.18
N GLY A 412 5.32 -22.57 2.17
CA GLY A 412 4.79 -21.94 3.39
C GLY A 412 5.87 -21.19 4.19
N GLU A 413 7.08 -21.75 4.27
CA GLU A 413 8.25 -21.14 4.92
C GLU A 413 8.70 -19.88 4.17
N ALA A 414 8.78 -19.96 2.83
CA ALA A 414 9.17 -18.84 1.99
C ALA A 414 8.18 -17.67 2.08
N LEU A 415 6.86 -17.98 2.07
CA LEU A 415 5.83 -16.98 2.28
C LEU A 415 5.90 -16.39 3.70
N GLN A 416 6.04 -17.23 4.73
CA GLN A 416 6.13 -16.80 6.14
C GLN A 416 7.30 -15.84 6.38
N ALA A 417 8.45 -16.09 5.74
CA ALA A 417 9.60 -15.19 5.79
C ALA A 417 9.35 -13.87 5.04
N ALA A 418 8.76 -13.93 3.85
CA ALA A 418 8.50 -12.74 3.03
C ALA A 418 7.42 -11.80 3.62
N ILE A 419 6.43 -12.34 4.34
CA ILE A 419 5.36 -11.53 4.97
C ILE A 419 5.71 -11.01 6.36
N ALA A 420 6.73 -11.56 7.02
CA ALA A 420 7.13 -11.16 8.38
C ALA A 420 7.38 -9.64 8.53
N PRO A 421 8.18 -8.96 7.66
CA PRO A 421 8.38 -7.51 7.77
C PRO A 421 7.17 -6.67 7.32
N LEU A 422 6.16 -7.27 6.70
CA LEU A 422 4.98 -6.58 6.16
C LEU A 422 3.73 -6.70 7.05
N THR A 423 3.76 -7.60 8.03
CA THR A 423 2.60 -7.96 8.86
C THR A 423 2.19 -6.83 9.80
N LEU A 424 0.98 -6.29 9.61
CA LEU A 424 0.34 -5.31 10.49
C LEU A 424 -0.41 -5.99 11.66
N GLY A 425 -0.81 -7.24 11.47
CA GLY A 425 -1.47 -8.05 12.48
C GLY A 425 -1.82 -9.44 11.93
N LYS A 426 -2.15 -10.36 12.83
CA LYS A 426 -2.58 -11.71 12.47
C LYS A 426 -3.82 -12.13 13.26
N ALA A 427 -4.67 -12.92 12.63
CA ALA A 427 -5.80 -13.61 13.24
C ALA A 427 -5.58 -15.11 13.13
N VAL A 428 -5.92 -15.86 14.18
CA VAL A 428 -5.69 -17.31 14.28
C VAL A 428 -7.00 -18.03 14.58
N LEU A 429 -7.19 -19.18 13.94
CA LEU A 429 -8.22 -20.16 14.24
C LEU A 429 -7.57 -21.54 14.27
N ASN A 430 -7.72 -22.30 15.34
CA ASN A 430 -7.33 -23.70 15.41
C ASN A 430 -8.55 -24.60 15.25
N LEU A 431 -8.49 -25.54 14.31
CA LEU A 431 -9.44 -26.64 14.20
C LEU A 431 -8.71 -27.97 14.35
N SER A 432 -9.39 -29.00 14.85
CA SER A 432 -8.79 -30.32 15.06
C SER A 432 -9.29 -31.33 14.03
N TYR A 433 -8.47 -32.34 13.72
CA TYR A 433 -8.93 -33.53 13.00
C TYR A 433 -8.27 -34.79 13.54
N ALA A 434 -9.07 -35.85 13.71
CA ALA A 434 -8.63 -37.15 14.17
C ALA A 434 -9.15 -38.21 13.20
N ARG A 435 -8.24 -39.05 12.67
CA ARG A 435 -8.62 -40.18 11.84
C ARG A 435 -9.05 -41.34 12.74
N THR A 436 -10.13 -42.02 12.36
CA THR A 436 -10.56 -43.27 13.01
C THR A 436 -9.81 -44.45 12.41
N ALA A 437 -9.77 -45.60 13.11
CA ALA A 437 -9.09 -46.80 12.62
C ALA A 437 -9.68 -47.35 11.29
N SER A 438 -10.92 -46.98 10.97
CA SER A 438 -11.64 -47.35 9.74
C SER A 438 -11.62 -46.25 8.67
N ALA A 439 -10.68 -45.30 8.73
CA ALA A 439 -10.62 -44.14 7.85
C ALA A 439 -10.42 -44.55 6.37
N SER A 440 -11.42 -44.24 5.54
CA SER A 440 -11.52 -44.65 4.14
C SER A 440 -10.40 -44.12 3.24
N GLY A 441 -9.84 -42.96 3.58
CA GLY A 441 -8.69 -42.36 2.90
C GLY A 441 -7.38 -43.14 3.08
N SER A 442 -7.35 -44.24 3.82
CA SER A 442 -6.23 -45.21 3.85
C SER A 442 -6.62 -46.62 3.36
N SER A 443 -7.81 -46.79 2.77
CA SER A 443 -8.21 -48.08 2.19
C SER A 443 -7.31 -48.45 1.01
N ALA A 444 -7.09 -49.75 0.78
CA ALA A 444 -6.23 -50.22 -0.31
C ALA A 444 -6.67 -49.70 -1.70
N PRO A 445 -7.97 -49.66 -2.08
CA PRO A 445 -8.38 -49.08 -3.35
C PRO A 445 -8.14 -47.56 -3.44
N CYS A 446 -8.34 -46.82 -2.33
CA CYS A 446 -8.01 -45.39 -2.29
C CYS A 446 -6.50 -45.16 -2.51
N MET A 447 -5.65 -46.02 -1.96
CA MET A 447 -4.20 -45.96 -2.15
C MET A 447 -3.80 -46.25 -3.60
N LEU A 448 -4.51 -47.11 -4.36
CA LEU A 448 -4.26 -47.29 -5.79
C LEU A 448 -4.45 -45.97 -6.56
N VAL A 449 -5.60 -45.32 -6.36
CA VAL A 449 -5.91 -44.03 -7.01
C VAL A 449 -4.90 -42.96 -6.57
N ARG A 450 -4.69 -42.78 -5.26
CA ARG A 450 -3.77 -41.77 -4.72
C ARG A 450 -2.33 -41.96 -5.20
N ASN A 451 -1.81 -43.19 -5.21
CA ASN A 451 -0.45 -43.46 -5.68
C ASN A 451 -0.30 -43.23 -7.18
N SER A 452 -1.30 -43.59 -7.99
CA SER A 452 -1.28 -43.32 -9.44
C SER A 452 -1.26 -41.82 -9.77
N VAL A 453 -1.93 -41.00 -8.94
CA VAL A 453 -1.99 -39.54 -9.10
C VAL A 453 -0.75 -38.83 -8.55
N ALA A 454 -0.25 -39.25 -7.39
CA ALA A 454 0.88 -38.60 -6.70
C ALA A 454 2.20 -38.62 -7.48
N VAL A 455 2.35 -39.54 -8.44
CA VAL A 455 3.51 -39.63 -9.34
C VAL A 455 3.39 -38.75 -10.60
N SER A 456 2.28 -38.03 -10.79
CA SER A 456 2.18 -37.05 -11.87
C SER A 456 3.04 -35.83 -11.58
N THR A 457 3.92 -35.48 -12.51
CA THR A 457 4.69 -34.23 -12.52
C THR A 457 4.04 -33.16 -13.39
N THR A 458 2.90 -33.47 -14.01
CA THR A 458 2.09 -32.52 -14.79
C THR A 458 0.74 -32.30 -14.11
N GLY A 459 0.20 -31.08 -14.25
CA GLY A 459 -1.05 -30.67 -13.60
C GLY A 459 -0.94 -30.47 -12.08
N ARG A 460 -2.09 -30.32 -11.41
CA ARG A 460 -2.20 -30.07 -9.95
C ARG A 460 -3.26 -30.92 -9.23
N PRO A 461 -3.32 -32.25 -9.43
CA PRO A 461 -4.35 -33.08 -8.84
C PRO A 461 -4.21 -33.32 -7.33
N THR A 462 -5.34 -33.62 -6.68
CA THR A 462 -5.47 -33.99 -5.26
C THR A 462 -6.38 -35.21 -5.11
N VAL A 463 -6.12 -36.11 -4.15
CA VAL A 463 -6.96 -37.30 -3.90
C VAL A 463 -7.33 -37.47 -2.42
N GLY A 464 -8.60 -37.20 -2.11
CA GLY A 464 -9.28 -37.68 -0.89
C GLY A 464 -10.21 -38.86 -1.20
N CYS A 465 -10.64 -39.63 -0.19
CA CYS A 465 -11.56 -40.75 -0.39
C CYS A 465 -12.54 -40.94 0.78
N ASP A 466 -13.84 -41.04 0.47
CA ASP A 466 -14.83 -41.59 1.41
C ASP A 466 -14.91 -43.13 1.27
N SER A 467 -15.88 -43.78 1.93
CA SER A 467 -16.05 -45.24 1.89
C SER A 467 -16.44 -45.81 0.52
N SER A 468 -16.85 -44.96 -0.42
CA SER A 468 -17.44 -45.33 -1.72
C SER A 468 -16.62 -44.84 -2.91
N TYR A 469 -16.04 -43.64 -2.81
CA TYR A 469 -15.39 -42.95 -3.92
C TYR A 469 -14.01 -42.39 -3.53
N ALA A 470 -13.06 -42.49 -4.45
CA ALA A 470 -11.95 -41.56 -4.54
C ALA A 470 -12.41 -40.27 -5.24
N TYR A 471 -11.93 -39.14 -4.76
CA TYR A 471 -12.22 -37.80 -5.25
C TYR A 471 -10.97 -37.24 -5.92
N ILE A 472 -10.87 -37.37 -7.25
CA ILE A 472 -9.79 -36.77 -8.04
C ILE A 472 -10.16 -35.32 -8.31
N GLY A 473 -9.57 -34.39 -7.54
CA GLY A 473 -9.73 -32.95 -7.74
C GLY A 473 -8.53 -32.34 -8.47
N SER A 474 -8.74 -31.26 -9.21
CA SER A 474 -7.69 -30.56 -9.98
C SER A 474 -8.17 -29.17 -10.44
N ASP A 475 -7.27 -28.43 -11.10
CA ASP A 475 -7.61 -27.22 -11.88
C ASP A 475 -7.94 -27.53 -13.36
N GLY A 476 -7.98 -28.80 -13.75
CA GLY A 476 -8.21 -29.26 -15.12
C GLY A 476 -7.09 -28.91 -16.12
N LEU A 477 -5.95 -28.37 -15.67
CA LEU A 477 -4.84 -27.98 -16.54
C LEU A 477 -3.61 -28.86 -16.32
N THR A 478 -2.66 -28.72 -17.24
CA THR A 478 -1.40 -29.47 -17.29
C THR A 478 -0.23 -28.52 -17.54
N THR A 479 1.00 -29.01 -17.36
CA THR A 479 2.25 -28.26 -17.54
C THR A 479 3.06 -28.70 -18.75
N HIS A 480 2.66 -29.77 -19.43
CA HIS A 480 3.15 -30.05 -20.78
C HIS A 480 2.47 -29.12 -21.81
N THR A 481 2.98 -29.13 -23.04
CA THR A 481 2.40 -28.38 -24.16
C THR A 481 0.90 -28.66 -24.32
N MET A 482 0.12 -27.64 -24.62
CA MET A 482 -1.32 -27.72 -24.93
C MET A 482 -1.58 -26.95 -26.23
N MET A 483 -2.59 -27.37 -27.00
CA MET A 483 -3.05 -26.72 -28.25
C MET A 483 -2.08 -26.74 -29.45
N ASP A 484 -0.78 -26.99 -29.23
CA ASP A 484 0.20 -27.06 -30.32
C ASP A 484 -0.12 -28.18 -31.32
N GLY A 485 -0.10 -27.85 -32.61
CA GLY A 485 -0.30 -28.81 -33.70
C GLY A 485 -1.76 -29.05 -34.13
N ILE A 486 -2.74 -28.45 -33.44
CA ILE A 486 -4.14 -28.39 -33.91
C ILE A 486 -4.20 -27.82 -35.33
N THR A 487 -5.04 -28.41 -36.19
CA THR A 487 -5.27 -27.99 -37.58
C THR A 487 -6.70 -27.53 -37.87
N ALA A 488 -7.64 -27.73 -36.95
CA ALA A 488 -8.98 -27.16 -37.01
C ALA A 488 -9.37 -26.55 -35.65
N THR A 489 -9.85 -25.30 -35.61
CA THR A 489 -10.13 -24.61 -34.35
C THR A 489 -11.59 -24.15 -34.20
N ASN A 490 -12.09 -24.28 -32.97
CA ASN A 490 -13.34 -23.73 -32.43
C ASN A 490 -13.14 -22.39 -31.68
N LEU A 491 -11.92 -21.84 -31.70
CA LEU A 491 -11.47 -20.64 -30.97
C LEU A 491 -11.58 -20.71 -29.43
N GLN A 492 -11.62 -21.92 -28.86
CA GLN A 492 -11.53 -22.14 -27.42
C GLN A 492 -10.07 -22.17 -26.94
N VAL A 493 -9.86 -21.79 -25.69
CA VAL A 493 -8.55 -21.70 -25.05
C VAL A 493 -8.57 -22.43 -23.71
N PRO A 494 -7.47 -23.06 -23.26
CA PRO A 494 -7.48 -23.80 -22.01
C PRO A 494 -7.42 -22.85 -20.81
N ILE A 495 -8.49 -22.81 -20.00
CA ILE A 495 -8.59 -22.08 -18.73
C ILE A 495 -8.82 -23.03 -17.55
N ALA A 496 -8.32 -22.60 -16.39
CA ALA A 496 -8.40 -23.36 -15.15
C ALA A 496 -9.86 -23.52 -14.68
N GLN A 497 -10.25 -24.77 -14.43
CA GLN A 497 -11.57 -25.20 -13.98
C GLN A 497 -11.52 -25.44 -12.46
N ASN A 498 -12.64 -25.32 -11.73
CA ASN A 498 -12.66 -25.72 -10.31
C ASN A 498 -13.21 -27.15 -10.17
N PHE A 499 -12.33 -28.14 -10.16
CA PHE A 499 -12.66 -29.51 -9.80
C PHE A 499 -12.15 -29.88 -8.39
N TYR A 500 -11.83 -28.93 -7.51
CA TYR A 500 -11.39 -29.28 -6.15
C TYR A 500 -12.57 -29.56 -5.20
N GLY A 501 -12.30 -30.27 -4.10
CA GLY A 501 -13.23 -30.47 -3.01
C GLY A 501 -14.55 -31.09 -3.43
N SER A 502 -15.67 -30.45 -3.10
CA SER A 502 -17.02 -30.87 -3.47
C SER A 502 -17.28 -31.02 -4.99
N LYS A 503 -16.39 -30.48 -5.84
CA LYS A 503 -16.47 -30.60 -7.31
C LYS A 503 -15.55 -31.69 -7.89
N ALA A 504 -14.72 -32.33 -7.06
CA ALA A 504 -13.81 -33.41 -7.47
C ALA A 504 -14.54 -34.60 -8.09
N TRP A 505 -13.86 -35.26 -9.03
CA TRP A 505 -14.40 -36.37 -9.80
C TRP A 505 -14.43 -37.65 -8.98
N ARG A 506 -15.62 -38.23 -8.87
CA ARG A 506 -15.90 -39.44 -8.10
C ARG A 506 -15.56 -40.67 -8.92
N ILE A 507 -14.53 -41.37 -8.49
CA ILE A 507 -14.10 -42.68 -9.01
C ILE A 507 -14.51 -43.74 -7.99
N PRO A 508 -15.43 -44.67 -8.33
CA PRO A 508 -15.83 -45.77 -7.45
C PRO A 508 -14.62 -46.59 -6.95
N LEU A 509 -14.52 -46.80 -5.64
CA LEU A 509 -13.41 -47.55 -5.03
C LEU A 509 -13.52 -49.06 -5.22
N ASN A 510 -14.74 -49.57 -5.37
CA ASN A 510 -15.03 -50.99 -5.50
C ASN A 510 -15.82 -51.25 -6.79
N PRO A 511 -15.20 -51.08 -7.97
CA PRO A 511 -15.87 -51.30 -9.24
C PRO A 511 -16.24 -52.79 -9.41
N ALA A 512 -17.38 -53.03 -10.04
CA ALA A 512 -17.87 -54.36 -10.37
C ALA A 512 -18.47 -54.35 -11.78
N LEU A 513 -18.40 -55.47 -12.49
CA LEU A 513 -19.00 -55.63 -13.80
C LEU A 513 -20.53 -55.47 -13.69
N ALA A 514 -21.09 -54.51 -14.44
CA ALA A 514 -22.52 -54.32 -14.53
C ALA A 514 -23.18 -55.35 -15.45
N ALA A 515 -24.42 -55.73 -15.13
CA ALA A 515 -25.22 -56.66 -15.91
C ALA A 515 -25.52 -56.13 -17.33
N SER A 516 -25.62 -54.80 -17.48
CA SER A 516 -25.69 -54.08 -18.74
C SER A 516 -24.67 -52.95 -18.77
N THR A 517 -24.14 -52.64 -19.95
CA THR A 517 -23.19 -51.54 -20.17
C THR A 517 -23.89 -50.19 -20.23
N THR A 518 -23.24 -49.14 -19.73
CA THR A 518 -23.73 -47.76 -19.91
C THR A 518 -22.94 -47.08 -21.02
N SER A 519 -23.58 -46.52 -22.05
CA SER A 519 -22.87 -45.84 -23.15
C SER A 519 -22.04 -44.65 -22.65
N ALA A 520 -20.91 -44.39 -23.29
CA ALA A 520 -20.19 -43.13 -23.12
C ALA A 520 -21.06 -41.95 -23.60
N VAL A 521 -20.91 -40.78 -22.97
CA VAL A 521 -21.64 -39.54 -23.28
C VAL A 521 -20.71 -38.49 -23.89
N ASP A 522 -21.26 -37.48 -24.56
CA ASP A 522 -20.53 -36.25 -24.92
C ASP A 522 -20.14 -35.51 -23.63
N GLY A 523 -18.87 -35.62 -23.25
CA GLY A 523 -18.34 -35.18 -21.97
C GLY A 523 -17.27 -36.12 -21.39
N PRO A 524 -16.81 -35.90 -20.14
CA PRO A 524 -15.83 -36.75 -19.51
C PRO A 524 -16.34 -38.18 -19.28
N ILE A 525 -15.50 -39.14 -19.65
CA ILE A 525 -15.62 -40.56 -19.34
C ILE A 525 -14.68 -41.02 -18.23
N GLY A 526 -13.71 -40.18 -17.85
CA GLY A 526 -12.75 -40.46 -16.79
C GLY A 526 -11.81 -39.29 -16.52
N MET A 527 -10.82 -39.53 -15.67
CA MET A 527 -9.78 -38.56 -15.31
C MET A 527 -8.41 -39.17 -15.54
N ALA A 528 -7.52 -38.45 -16.23
CA ALA A 528 -6.11 -38.82 -16.30
C ALA A 528 -5.43 -38.60 -14.94
N ILE A 529 -4.31 -39.29 -14.69
CA ILE A 529 -3.58 -39.17 -13.41
C ILE A 529 -3.01 -37.76 -13.15
N ASN A 530 -2.91 -36.89 -14.17
CA ASN A 530 -2.59 -35.47 -13.99
C ASN A 530 -3.81 -34.58 -13.66
N GLY A 531 -4.99 -35.17 -13.44
CA GLY A 531 -6.22 -34.45 -13.13
C GLY A 531 -6.87 -33.75 -14.31
N VAL A 532 -6.38 -33.95 -15.53
CA VAL A 532 -7.07 -33.49 -16.75
C VAL A 532 -8.17 -34.50 -17.11
N PRO A 533 -9.40 -34.07 -17.44
CA PRO A 533 -10.46 -34.97 -17.90
C PRO A 533 -10.10 -35.75 -19.17
N ILE A 534 -10.64 -36.97 -19.27
CA ILE A 534 -10.62 -37.79 -20.49
C ILE A 534 -12.05 -37.86 -21.01
N PHE A 535 -12.25 -37.52 -22.28
CA PHE A 535 -13.52 -37.54 -22.99
C PHE A 535 -13.56 -38.72 -23.97
N ASN A 536 -14.76 -39.06 -24.43
CA ASN A 536 -14.93 -39.98 -25.57
C ASN A 536 -14.45 -39.29 -26.87
N PRO A 537 -14.28 -39.99 -28.01
CA PRO A 537 -13.68 -39.40 -29.23
C PRO A 537 -14.60 -38.39 -29.95
N CYS A 538 -15.78 -38.14 -29.40
CA CYS A 538 -16.89 -37.56 -30.14
C CYS A 538 -16.78 -36.04 -30.18
N LYS A 539 -17.01 -35.46 -31.35
CA LYS A 539 -17.13 -34.02 -31.50
C LYS A 539 -18.27 -33.48 -30.64
N GLN A 540 -18.08 -32.25 -30.16
CA GLN A 540 -19.11 -31.47 -29.48
C GLN A 540 -20.49 -31.58 -30.15
N GLY A 541 -21.51 -31.89 -29.36
CA GLY A 541 -22.89 -32.12 -29.80
C GLY A 541 -23.18 -33.57 -30.19
N GLY A 542 -22.22 -34.48 -30.04
CA GLY A 542 -22.40 -35.93 -30.22
C GLY A 542 -21.63 -36.53 -31.40
N CYS A 543 -21.40 -37.84 -31.31
CA CYS A 543 -20.53 -38.62 -32.20
C CYS A 543 -20.92 -38.56 -33.69
N GLN A 544 -22.20 -38.31 -34.00
CA GLN A 544 -22.69 -38.11 -35.37
C GLN A 544 -22.11 -36.85 -36.03
N ASN A 545 -21.54 -35.91 -35.27
CA ASN A 545 -20.87 -34.72 -35.78
C ASN A 545 -19.40 -34.98 -36.17
N GLY A 546 -18.89 -36.19 -35.93
CA GLY A 546 -17.53 -36.63 -36.28
C GLY A 546 -16.65 -36.98 -35.08
N ASP A 547 -15.42 -37.40 -35.40
CA ASP A 547 -14.37 -37.79 -34.46
C ASP A 547 -13.35 -36.65 -34.33
N THR A 548 -13.12 -36.17 -33.11
CA THR A 548 -12.31 -34.97 -32.82
C THR A 548 -10.86 -35.11 -33.28
N LYS A 549 -10.29 -36.33 -33.23
CA LYS A 549 -8.93 -36.61 -33.70
C LYS A 549 -8.85 -36.58 -35.22
N VAL A 550 -9.81 -37.24 -35.89
CA VAL A 550 -9.89 -37.28 -37.36
C VAL A 550 -10.11 -35.89 -37.97
N LEU A 551 -10.84 -35.02 -37.28
CA LEU A 551 -11.10 -33.65 -37.71
C LEU A 551 -9.92 -32.68 -37.49
N GLY A 552 -8.82 -33.14 -36.86
CA GLY A 552 -7.64 -32.32 -36.62
C GLY A 552 -7.83 -31.27 -35.52
N GLU A 553 -8.79 -31.49 -34.62
CA GLU A 553 -9.14 -30.59 -33.50
C GLU A 553 -8.31 -30.86 -32.23
N LEU A 554 -7.48 -31.91 -32.23
CA LEU A 554 -6.57 -32.27 -31.13
C LEU A 554 -5.12 -31.80 -31.35
N ASP A 555 -4.45 -31.51 -30.25
CA ASP A 555 -3.03 -31.19 -30.19
C ASP A 555 -2.13 -32.44 -30.21
N VAL A 556 -0.82 -32.21 -30.25
CA VAL A 556 0.21 -33.27 -30.21
C VAL A 556 0.16 -34.17 -28.96
N CYS A 557 -0.61 -33.80 -27.94
CA CYS A 557 -0.81 -34.53 -26.70
C CYS A 557 -2.16 -35.28 -26.66
N ASN A 558 -2.90 -35.31 -27.79
CA ASN A 558 -4.27 -35.84 -27.94
C ASN A 558 -5.32 -35.11 -27.08
N GLY A 559 -5.08 -33.84 -26.72
CA GLY A 559 -6.06 -33.00 -26.02
C GLY A 559 -6.45 -31.75 -26.79
N HIS A 560 -7.47 -31.04 -26.31
CA HIS A 560 -7.84 -29.71 -26.79
C HIS A 560 -8.65 -28.94 -25.75
N ALA A 561 -8.92 -27.66 -26.01
CA ALA A 561 -9.86 -26.86 -25.22
C ALA A 561 -11.28 -26.97 -25.77
N GLY A 562 -12.20 -27.49 -24.95
CA GLY A 562 -13.60 -27.67 -25.28
C GLY A 562 -14.51 -26.49 -24.89
N ARG A 563 -15.84 -26.72 -24.99
CA ARG A 563 -16.87 -25.67 -24.89
C ARG A 563 -16.82 -24.86 -23.58
N ALA A 564 -16.31 -25.42 -22.48
CA ALA A 564 -16.16 -24.70 -21.22
C ALA A 564 -14.80 -24.01 -21.07
N ASP A 565 -14.10 -23.78 -22.19
CA ASP A 565 -12.69 -23.40 -22.27
C ASP A 565 -11.84 -24.41 -21.44
N ASP A 566 -12.27 -25.66 -21.40
CA ASP A 566 -11.73 -26.73 -20.56
C ASP A 566 -10.77 -27.61 -21.35
N TYR A 567 -9.54 -27.79 -20.86
CA TYR A 567 -8.60 -28.71 -21.49
C TYR A 567 -8.93 -30.15 -21.12
N HIS A 568 -9.00 -31.05 -22.12
CA HIS A 568 -9.27 -32.47 -21.91
C HIS A 568 -8.72 -33.34 -23.06
N TYR A 569 -8.45 -34.63 -22.80
CA TYR A 569 -7.99 -35.59 -23.81
C TYR A 569 -9.15 -36.32 -24.50
N HIS A 570 -8.98 -36.67 -25.78
CA HIS A 570 -9.90 -37.56 -26.53
C HIS A 570 -9.28 -38.93 -26.85
N ALA A 571 -7.97 -39.08 -26.65
CA ALA A 571 -7.23 -40.33 -26.81
C ALA A 571 -6.13 -40.44 -25.74
N ALA A 572 -5.19 -41.37 -25.90
CA ALA A 572 -4.09 -41.59 -24.95
C ALA A 572 -3.32 -40.28 -24.68
N PRO A 573 -3.12 -39.88 -23.40
CA PRO A 573 -2.40 -38.65 -23.04
C PRO A 573 -0.88 -38.84 -23.20
N VAL A 574 -0.41 -38.87 -24.45
CA VAL A 574 0.96 -39.26 -24.80
C VAL A 574 2.02 -38.36 -24.14
N CYS A 575 1.77 -37.06 -23.98
CA CYS A 575 2.72 -36.12 -23.36
C CYS A 575 2.88 -36.31 -21.85
N LEU A 576 1.81 -36.68 -21.13
CA LEU A 576 1.87 -37.07 -19.73
C LEU A 576 2.80 -38.29 -19.56
N MET A 577 2.59 -39.29 -20.42
CA MET A 577 3.26 -40.59 -20.33
C MET A 577 4.66 -40.60 -20.95
N ALA A 578 5.00 -39.65 -21.82
CA ALA A 578 6.36 -39.46 -22.36
C ALA A 578 7.41 -39.16 -21.27
N THR A 579 6.98 -38.76 -20.08
CA THR A 579 7.84 -38.59 -18.89
C THR A 579 8.16 -39.90 -18.15
N LYS A 580 7.63 -41.04 -18.62
CA LYS A 580 7.68 -42.35 -17.95
C LYS A 580 8.38 -43.39 -18.83
N PRO A 581 9.03 -44.42 -18.24
CA PRO A 581 9.57 -45.54 -19.03
C PRO A 581 8.43 -46.33 -19.69
N ALA A 582 8.71 -47.01 -20.81
CA ALA A 582 7.69 -47.70 -21.61
C ALA A 582 6.85 -48.69 -20.77
N SER A 583 7.49 -49.51 -19.93
CA SER A 583 6.83 -50.47 -19.03
C SER A 583 5.91 -49.86 -17.97
N TYR A 584 5.93 -48.53 -17.79
CA TYR A 584 4.99 -47.83 -16.92
C TYR A 584 3.57 -47.86 -17.49
N TRP A 585 3.41 -47.78 -18.81
CA TRP A 585 2.11 -47.85 -19.51
C TRP A 585 1.38 -49.17 -19.27
N ASP A 586 2.16 -50.24 -19.10
CA ASP A 586 1.68 -51.63 -19.00
C ASP A 586 1.27 -51.97 -17.56
N THR A 587 1.84 -51.27 -16.57
CA THR A 587 1.78 -51.63 -15.15
C THR A 587 1.17 -50.57 -14.25
N HIS A 588 0.85 -49.39 -14.77
CA HIS A 588 0.25 -48.29 -14.01
C HIS A 588 -0.88 -47.60 -14.80
N PRO A 589 -1.98 -47.21 -14.14
CA PRO A 589 -3.05 -46.47 -14.80
C PRO A 589 -2.56 -45.13 -15.36
N LEU A 590 -2.90 -44.82 -16.60
CA LEU A 590 -2.81 -43.45 -17.15
C LEU A 590 -4.01 -42.59 -16.74
N GLY A 591 -5.09 -43.24 -16.28
CA GLY A 591 -6.30 -42.59 -15.79
C GLY A 591 -7.30 -43.60 -15.20
N TRP A 592 -8.45 -43.07 -14.77
CA TRP A 592 -9.52 -43.81 -14.12
C TRP A 592 -10.85 -43.46 -14.79
N ALA A 593 -11.61 -44.47 -15.21
CA ALA A 593 -12.95 -44.27 -15.75
C ALA A 593 -13.96 -43.95 -14.63
N LEU A 594 -15.05 -43.28 -14.96
CA LEU A 594 -16.08 -42.91 -13.98
C LEU A 594 -16.83 -44.11 -13.36
N ASP A 595 -16.67 -45.33 -13.87
CA ASP A 595 -17.16 -46.57 -13.26
C ASP A 595 -16.17 -47.24 -12.29
N GLY A 596 -14.97 -46.67 -12.14
CA GLY A 596 -13.95 -47.09 -11.17
C GLY A 596 -12.87 -48.01 -11.73
N PHE A 597 -13.03 -48.53 -12.94
CA PHE A 597 -11.98 -49.32 -13.58
C PHE A 597 -10.84 -48.43 -14.09
N ALA A 598 -9.62 -48.94 -13.96
CA ALA A 598 -8.41 -48.26 -14.42
C ALA A 598 -8.29 -48.28 -15.95
N ILE A 599 -7.63 -47.26 -16.49
CA ILE A 599 -7.30 -47.11 -17.91
C ILE A 599 -5.78 -47.25 -18.06
N TYR A 600 -5.32 -48.20 -18.88
CA TYR A 600 -3.91 -48.52 -19.14
C TYR A 600 -3.49 -48.22 -20.58
N GLY A 601 -2.21 -48.43 -20.87
CA GLY A 601 -1.65 -48.42 -22.22
C GLY A 601 -2.14 -49.56 -23.13
N THR A 602 -1.46 -49.71 -24.26
CA THR A 602 -1.81 -50.68 -25.32
C THR A 602 -1.49 -52.14 -24.98
N ASN A 603 -0.83 -52.41 -23.85
CA ASN A 603 -0.33 -53.73 -23.46
C ASN A 603 -0.90 -54.16 -22.10
N ASN A 604 -0.90 -55.47 -21.84
CA ASN A 604 -1.11 -56.05 -20.53
C ASN A 604 0.16 -55.90 -19.67
N ALA A 605 0.07 -56.18 -18.36
CA ALA A 605 1.17 -56.03 -17.41
C ALA A 605 2.39 -56.96 -17.65
N ASP A 606 2.28 -57.95 -18.54
CA ASP A 606 3.38 -58.81 -19.00
C ASP A 606 4.10 -58.27 -20.26
N GLY A 607 3.67 -57.12 -20.79
CA GLY A 607 4.18 -56.50 -22.02
C GLY A 607 3.58 -57.05 -23.31
N SER A 608 2.66 -58.01 -23.25
CA SER A 608 1.91 -58.49 -24.42
C SER A 608 0.85 -57.47 -24.86
N PRO A 609 0.52 -57.34 -26.16
CA PRO A 609 -0.56 -56.45 -26.61
C PRO A 609 -1.88 -56.77 -25.90
N ALA A 610 -2.56 -55.76 -25.39
CA ALA A 610 -3.84 -55.91 -24.70
C ALA A 610 -4.96 -56.14 -25.71
N PRO A 611 -5.57 -57.34 -25.79
CA PRO A 611 -6.76 -57.51 -26.61
C PRO A 611 -7.88 -56.67 -26.01
N ARG A 612 -8.60 -55.90 -26.82
CA ARG A 612 -9.80 -55.18 -26.38
C ARG A 612 -11.02 -56.03 -26.67
N ASP A 613 -11.94 -56.12 -25.71
CA ASP A 613 -13.27 -56.66 -25.97
C ASP A 613 -13.98 -55.79 -27.02
N GLY A 614 -14.78 -56.42 -27.87
CA GLY A 614 -15.61 -55.72 -28.87
C GLY A 614 -16.83 -55.02 -28.26
N ILE A 615 -16.77 -54.68 -26.97
CA ILE A 615 -17.90 -54.19 -26.17
C ILE A 615 -17.60 -52.75 -25.73
N CYS A 616 -16.74 -52.60 -24.74
CA CYS A 616 -16.38 -51.31 -24.14
C CYS A 616 -14.92 -50.92 -24.37
N GLY A 617 -14.07 -51.83 -24.86
CA GLY A 617 -12.68 -51.54 -25.20
C GLY A 617 -11.68 -51.84 -24.07
N GLY A 618 -12.04 -52.74 -23.18
CA GLY A 618 -11.18 -53.24 -22.10
C GLY A 618 -11.03 -54.76 -22.13
N ASN A 619 -10.42 -55.35 -21.10
CA ASN A 619 -10.34 -56.81 -20.94
C ASN A 619 -10.26 -57.22 -19.47
N THR A 620 -10.19 -58.53 -19.24
CA THR A 620 -10.09 -59.16 -17.91
C THR A 620 -8.69 -59.70 -17.60
N SER A 621 -7.65 -59.24 -18.31
CA SER A 621 -6.26 -59.63 -18.02
C SER A 621 -5.86 -59.17 -16.61
N PRO A 622 -4.96 -59.88 -15.91
CA PRO A 622 -4.41 -59.40 -14.65
C PRO A 622 -3.69 -58.06 -14.82
N VAL A 623 -4.01 -57.09 -13.98
CA VAL A 623 -3.36 -55.77 -13.94
C VAL A 623 -2.66 -55.52 -12.60
N ILE A 624 -1.70 -54.61 -12.60
CA ILE A 624 -0.96 -54.15 -11.41
C ILE A 624 -1.37 -52.70 -11.17
N ASN A 625 -1.42 -52.26 -9.90
CA ASN A 625 -1.81 -50.90 -9.50
C ASN A 625 -3.25 -50.48 -9.84
N GLY A 626 -4.15 -51.43 -10.12
CA GLY A 626 -5.57 -51.20 -10.34
C GLY A 626 -6.46 -52.33 -9.78
N PRO A 627 -7.79 -52.14 -9.80
CA PRO A 627 -8.75 -53.16 -9.39
C PRO A 627 -8.70 -54.36 -10.33
N ALA A 628 -8.92 -55.55 -9.77
CA ALA A 628 -8.96 -56.79 -10.54
C ALA A 628 -10.31 -56.96 -11.29
N GLY A 629 -10.32 -57.87 -12.28
CA GLY A 629 -11.53 -58.32 -12.95
C GLY A 629 -11.85 -57.60 -14.27
N TYR A 630 -11.53 -56.31 -14.40
CA TYR A 630 -11.62 -55.58 -15.66
C TYR A 630 -10.72 -54.35 -15.71
N SER A 631 -10.23 -53.99 -16.89
CA SER A 631 -9.56 -52.71 -17.11
C SER A 631 -9.69 -52.24 -18.56
N TYR A 632 -9.65 -50.92 -18.78
CA TYR A 632 -9.67 -50.33 -20.13
C TYR A 632 -8.25 -50.20 -20.68
N HIS A 633 -8.11 -50.36 -22.00
CA HIS A 633 -6.84 -50.18 -22.68
C HIS A 633 -6.99 -49.19 -23.84
N VAL A 634 -6.10 -48.21 -23.90
CA VAL A 634 -6.07 -47.23 -25.00
C VAL A 634 -5.56 -47.86 -26.30
N THR A 635 -5.88 -47.24 -27.43
CA THR A 635 -5.43 -47.66 -28.76
C THR A 635 -5.48 -46.49 -29.75
N GLU A 636 -4.83 -46.65 -30.91
CA GLU A 636 -4.88 -45.68 -32.00
C GLU A 636 -6.17 -45.74 -32.84
N ALA A 637 -7.03 -46.74 -32.63
CA ALA A 637 -8.33 -46.87 -33.30
C ALA A 637 -9.48 -46.28 -32.46
N SER A 638 -10.36 -45.50 -33.08
CA SER A 638 -11.56 -44.96 -32.41
C SER A 638 -12.39 -46.13 -31.82
N PRO A 639 -12.84 -46.06 -30.55
CA PRO A 639 -13.00 -44.87 -29.72
C PRO A 639 -11.80 -44.45 -28.86
N TYR A 640 -10.59 -44.93 -29.16
CA TYR A 640 -9.29 -44.65 -28.52
C TYR A 640 -9.13 -45.00 -27.03
N VAL A 641 -10.17 -44.85 -26.21
CA VAL A 641 -10.18 -45.11 -24.76
C VAL A 641 -11.26 -46.14 -24.42
N LEU A 642 -12.54 -45.77 -24.48
CA LEU A 642 -13.68 -46.66 -24.25
C LEU A 642 -14.94 -46.20 -25.00
N SER A 643 -15.79 -47.15 -25.42
CA SER A 643 -17.11 -46.91 -26.04
C SER A 643 -18.25 -46.87 -25.01
N CYS A 644 -18.08 -47.59 -23.91
CA CYS A 644 -19.05 -47.71 -22.84
C CYS A 644 -18.38 -48.01 -21.50
N PHE A 645 -19.13 -47.81 -20.42
CA PHE A 645 -18.80 -48.29 -19.10
C PHE A 645 -19.24 -49.74 -18.94
N ARG A 646 -18.29 -50.58 -18.52
CA ARG A 646 -18.48 -51.99 -18.20
C ARG A 646 -18.94 -52.18 -16.74
N GLY A 647 -18.61 -51.24 -15.85
CA GLY A 647 -19.15 -51.16 -14.50
C GLY A 647 -20.29 -50.15 -14.36
N THR A 648 -20.67 -49.86 -13.12
CA THR A 648 -21.67 -48.83 -12.78
C THR A 648 -20.99 -47.46 -12.64
N PRO A 649 -21.28 -46.47 -13.50
CA PRO A 649 -20.69 -45.13 -13.40
C PRO A 649 -21.09 -44.41 -12.12
N SER A 650 -20.20 -43.54 -11.62
CA SER A 650 -20.51 -42.64 -10.52
C SER A 650 -21.57 -41.61 -10.93
N PRO A 651 -22.25 -40.97 -9.96
CA PRO A 651 -23.29 -39.99 -10.27
C PRO A 651 -22.78 -38.73 -11.00
N ASP A 652 -21.45 -38.57 -11.15
CA ASP A 652 -20.87 -37.50 -11.97
C ASP A 652 -21.17 -37.66 -13.46
N LEU A 653 -21.39 -38.89 -13.97
CA LEU A 653 -21.73 -39.10 -15.39
C LEU A 653 -23.03 -38.39 -15.79
N ALA A 654 -24.03 -38.37 -14.90
CA ALA A 654 -25.28 -37.63 -15.10
C ALA A 654 -25.18 -36.15 -14.66
N GLY A 655 -24.23 -35.82 -13.78
CA GLY A 655 -24.10 -34.51 -13.14
C GLY A 655 -23.09 -33.54 -13.79
N GLN A 656 -22.57 -33.84 -14.98
CA GLN A 656 -21.43 -33.13 -15.58
C GLN A 656 -21.65 -31.62 -15.76
N SER A 657 -22.88 -31.19 -16.07
CA SER A 657 -23.25 -29.78 -16.24
C SER A 657 -23.18 -28.94 -14.96
N ALA A 658 -23.10 -29.57 -13.78
CA ALA A 658 -22.83 -28.88 -12.52
C ALA A 658 -21.32 -28.57 -12.33
N LYS A 659 -20.45 -29.24 -13.09
CA LYS A 659 -18.98 -29.10 -13.03
C LYS A 659 -18.45 -28.26 -14.19
N PHE A 660 -18.96 -28.49 -15.40
CA PHE A 660 -18.65 -27.69 -16.59
C PHE A 660 -19.78 -26.72 -16.92
N SER A 661 -19.44 -25.46 -17.15
CA SER A 661 -20.36 -24.48 -17.71
C SER A 661 -19.61 -23.62 -18.73
N PRO A 662 -20.11 -23.51 -19.98
CA PRO A 662 -19.55 -22.63 -21.00
C PRO A 662 -19.42 -21.20 -20.52
N MET A 663 -18.18 -20.68 -20.52
CA MET A 663 -17.90 -19.30 -20.15
C MET A 663 -18.24 -18.33 -21.28
N ARG A 664 -18.04 -18.76 -22.53
CA ARG A 664 -18.28 -18.00 -23.77
C ARG A 664 -19.33 -18.71 -24.64
N GLN A 665 -20.02 -17.96 -25.50
CA GLN A 665 -21.13 -18.47 -26.34
C GLN A 665 -21.06 -17.88 -27.76
N PRO A 666 -21.52 -18.61 -28.80
CA PRO A 666 -21.41 -20.05 -29.00
C PRO A 666 -20.04 -20.41 -29.64
N PRO A 667 -19.66 -21.70 -29.74
CA PRO A 667 -18.51 -22.08 -30.55
C PRO A 667 -18.72 -21.67 -32.01
N VAL A 668 -17.68 -21.12 -32.64
CA VAL A 668 -17.64 -21.11 -34.11
C VAL A 668 -17.53 -22.54 -34.61
N THR A 669 -18.20 -22.86 -35.72
CA THR A 669 -18.02 -24.17 -36.38
C THR A 669 -16.54 -24.37 -36.70
N PRO A 670 -15.91 -25.49 -36.26
CA PRO A 670 -14.47 -25.65 -36.41
C PRO A 670 -13.97 -25.46 -37.84
N PHE A 671 -12.84 -24.77 -37.97
CA PHE A 671 -12.31 -24.41 -39.28
C PHE A 671 -10.80 -24.60 -39.39
N ALA A 672 -10.37 -24.94 -40.61
CA ALA A 672 -8.98 -25.21 -40.93
C ALA A 672 -8.06 -24.01 -40.65
N ILE A 673 -7.02 -24.26 -39.87
CA ILE A 673 -5.95 -23.33 -39.50
C ILE A 673 -4.59 -24.04 -39.58
N SER A 674 -3.51 -23.29 -39.39
CA SER A 674 -2.15 -23.82 -39.32
C SER A 674 -1.33 -23.11 -38.25
N ALA A 675 -0.21 -23.74 -37.87
CA ALA A 675 0.74 -23.21 -36.89
C ALA A 675 0.09 -22.74 -35.57
N MET A 676 -0.85 -23.53 -35.04
CA MET A 676 -1.40 -23.29 -33.71
C MET A 676 -0.32 -23.53 -32.65
N THR A 677 -0.12 -22.56 -31.75
CA THR A 677 0.75 -22.69 -30.58
C THR A 677 0.20 -21.93 -29.38
N LEU A 678 0.35 -22.47 -28.16
CA LEU A 678 0.04 -21.76 -26.91
C LEU A 678 1.32 -21.39 -26.14
N ARG A 679 1.48 -20.11 -25.77
CA ARG A 679 2.65 -19.62 -25.02
C ARG A 679 2.28 -18.56 -23.99
N THR A 680 3.02 -18.49 -22.88
CA THR A 680 2.98 -17.34 -21.97
C THR A 680 3.79 -16.18 -22.57
N ASP A 681 3.18 -15.00 -22.66
CA ASP A 681 3.87 -13.74 -22.92
C ASP A 681 4.67 -13.32 -21.68
N ALA A 682 5.99 -13.18 -21.81
CA ALA A 682 6.86 -12.85 -20.68
C ALA A 682 6.74 -11.38 -20.23
N ALA A 683 6.16 -10.49 -21.05
CA ALA A 683 6.08 -9.07 -20.74
C ALA A 683 4.91 -8.73 -19.78
N ASP A 684 3.76 -9.41 -19.93
CA ASP A 684 2.56 -9.15 -19.14
C ASP A 684 1.88 -10.41 -18.55
N GLY A 685 2.42 -11.61 -18.83
CA GLY A 685 1.92 -12.87 -18.29
C GLY A 685 0.62 -13.37 -18.93
N TYR A 686 0.18 -12.81 -20.06
CA TYR A 686 -0.96 -13.36 -20.80
C TYR A 686 -0.61 -14.72 -21.42
N GLN A 687 -1.55 -15.66 -21.39
CA GLN A 687 -1.50 -16.82 -22.28
C GLN A 687 -1.87 -16.36 -23.69
N VAL A 688 -1.16 -16.83 -24.71
CA VAL A 688 -1.30 -16.40 -26.10
C VAL A 688 -1.47 -17.63 -26.98
N LEU A 689 -2.70 -17.91 -27.40
CA LEU A 689 -3.00 -18.89 -28.43
C LEU A 689 -2.85 -18.21 -29.80
N GLN A 690 -1.75 -18.49 -30.51
CA GLN A 690 -1.51 -18.01 -31.86
C GLN A 690 -1.92 -19.08 -32.88
N PHE A 691 -2.51 -18.67 -34.02
CA PHE A 691 -2.81 -19.54 -35.17
C PHE A 691 -2.84 -18.75 -36.48
N THR A 692 -2.82 -19.42 -37.63
CA THR A 692 -2.97 -18.79 -38.96
C THR A 692 -4.14 -19.38 -39.73
N SER A 693 -5.02 -18.53 -40.24
CA SER A 693 -6.13 -18.92 -41.11
C SER A 693 -5.83 -18.55 -42.57
N ALA A 694 -6.01 -19.51 -43.48
CA ALA A 694 -5.91 -19.26 -44.92
C ALA A 694 -7.22 -18.70 -45.53
N ARG A 695 -8.30 -18.64 -44.75
CA ARG A 695 -9.63 -18.16 -45.18
C ARG A 695 -10.12 -17.03 -44.28
N SER A 696 -11.03 -16.20 -44.80
CA SER A 696 -11.79 -15.27 -43.97
C SER A 696 -12.71 -16.03 -42.99
N PHE A 697 -12.93 -15.48 -41.81
CA PHE A 697 -13.81 -16.04 -40.78
C PHE A 697 -14.41 -14.93 -39.91
N THR A 698 -15.48 -15.27 -39.20
CA THR A 698 -16.16 -14.36 -38.27
C THR A 698 -15.90 -14.80 -36.84
N THR A 699 -15.62 -13.86 -35.94
CA THR A 699 -15.67 -14.08 -34.49
C THR A 699 -16.85 -13.33 -33.87
N THR A 700 -17.35 -13.86 -32.76
CA THR A 700 -18.40 -13.29 -31.94
C THR A 700 -17.98 -13.48 -30.49
N GLU A 701 -18.15 -12.47 -29.63
CA GLU A 701 -17.69 -12.56 -28.24
C GLU A 701 -18.87 -12.56 -27.26
N THR A 702 -19.81 -11.63 -27.45
CA THR A 702 -21.07 -11.53 -26.68
C THR A 702 -22.21 -12.34 -27.32
N GLY A 703 -22.01 -12.85 -28.53
CA GLY A 703 -23.06 -13.49 -29.35
C GLY A 703 -24.03 -12.51 -30.02
N SER A 704 -23.94 -11.22 -29.68
CA SER A 704 -24.68 -10.12 -30.35
C SER A 704 -23.79 -9.26 -31.26
N ASP A 705 -22.47 -9.39 -31.11
CA ASP A 705 -21.44 -8.75 -31.92
C ASP A 705 -20.82 -9.74 -32.92
N SER A 706 -20.22 -9.20 -33.98
CA SER A 706 -19.69 -9.96 -35.10
C SER A 706 -18.55 -9.19 -35.77
N TYR A 707 -17.38 -9.80 -35.85
CA TYR A 707 -16.18 -9.19 -36.43
C TYR A 707 -15.66 -10.05 -37.59
N ALA A 708 -15.55 -9.45 -38.77
CA ALA A 708 -14.98 -10.09 -39.94
C ALA A 708 -13.44 -10.06 -39.86
N ASN A 709 -12.82 -11.22 -40.05
CA ASN A 709 -11.38 -11.41 -40.05
C ASN A 709 -10.95 -11.95 -41.42
N ALA A 710 -9.93 -11.35 -42.03
CA ALA A 710 -9.35 -11.77 -43.29
C ALA A 710 -8.42 -12.99 -43.11
N PRO A 711 -7.89 -13.60 -44.18
CA PRO A 711 -6.78 -14.54 -44.06
C PRO A 711 -5.57 -13.89 -43.38
N GLY A 712 -4.91 -14.61 -42.48
CA GLY A 712 -3.77 -14.08 -41.72
C GLY A 712 -3.50 -14.83 -40.42
N THR A 713 -2.46 -14.38 -39.70
CA THR A 713 -2.12 -14.86 -38.36
C THR A 713 -2.88 -14.05 -37.31
N TYR A 714 -3.38 -14.75 -36.28
CA TYR A 714 -4.18 -14.20 -35.19
C TYR A 714 -3.72 -14.75 -33.84
N ARG A 715 -4.07 -14.03 -32.77
CA ARG A 715 -3.75 -14.36 -31.38
C ARG A 715 -4.96 -14.11 -30.49
N ILE A 716 -5.35 -15.12 -29.72
CA ILE A 716 -6.23 -14.96 -28.55
C ILE A 716 -5.31 -14.84 -27.34
N ARG A 717 -5.17 -13.62 -26.79
CA ARG A 717 -4.46 -13.39 -25.52
C ARG A 717 -5.48 -13.50 -24.40
N TYR A 718 -5.21 -14.26 -23.34
CA TYR A 718 -6.09 -14.36 -22.18
C TYR A 718 -5.32 -14.43 -20.86
N GLN A 719 -5.88 -13.84 -19.80
CA GLN A 719 -5.28 -13.84 -18.46
C GLN A 719 -6.36 -13.85 -17.38
N ARG A 720 -6.12 -14.62 -16.31
CA ARG A 720 -7.00 -14.65 -15.15
C ARG A 720 -6.89 -13.35 -14.34
N VAL A 721 -8.03 -12.74 -14.02
CA VAL A 721 -8.09 -11.54 -13.17
C VAL A 721 -7.94 -11.93 -11.70
N THR A 722 -7.18 -11.17 -10.93
CA THR A 722 -6.87 -11.41 -9.52
C THR A 722 -6.97 -10.13 -8.68
N GLY A 723 -6.85 -10.27 -7.35
CA GLY A 723 -6.77 -9.14 -6.42
C GLY A 723 -7.99 -8.20 -6.48
N ALA A 724 -7.75 -6.90 -6.25
CA ALA A 724 -8.80 -5.88 -6.21
C ALA A 724 -9.58 -5.74 -7.54
N ALA A 725 -8.94 -6.02 -8.69
CA ALA A 725 -9.62 -6.01 -9.99
C ALA A 725 -10.66 -7.13 -10.10
N LEU A 726 -10.35 -8.33 -9.59
CA LEU A 726 -11.32 -9.43 -9.52
C LEU A 726 -12.48 -9.07 -8.59
N ASP A 727 -12.19 -8.51 -7.41
CA ASP A 727 -13.23 -8.12 -6.45
C ASP A 727 -14.16 -7.05 -7.01
N ALA A 728 -13.62 -6.05 -7.74
CA ALA A 728 -14.40 -5.02 -8.41
C ALA A 728 -15.33 -5.60 -9.50
N LEU A 729 -14.91 -6.65 -10.22
CA LEU A 729 -15.75 -7.37 -11.18
C LEU A 729 -16.84 -8.18 -10.46
N LEU A 730 -16.49 -8.93 -9.42
CA LEU A 730 -17.43 -9.78 -8.67
C LEU A 730 -18.47 -8.97 -7.87
N ALA A 731 -18.17 -7.72 -7.51
CA ALA A 731 -19.12 -6.79 -6.91
C ALA A 731 -20.23 -6.32 -7.88
N GLN A 732 -20.04 -6.46 -9.19
CA GLN A 732 -21.04 -6.06 -10.18
C GLN A 732 -22.25 -7.00 -10.14
N THR A 733 -23.46 -6.45 -10.22
CA THR A 733 -24.71 -7.24 -10.18
C THR A 733 -24.76 -8.35 -11.24
N ALA A 734 -24.20 -8.12 -12.43
CA ALA A 734 -24.13 -9.13 -13.50
C ALA A 734 -23.24 -10.35 -13.14
N ASN A 735 -22.28 -10.17 -12.23
CA ASN A 735 -21.34 -11.20 -11.78
C ASN A 735 -21.70 -11.77 -10.39
N ARG A 736 -22.90 -11.47 -9.88
CA ARG A 736 -23.41 -12.10 -8.65
C ARG A 736 -23.46 -13.63 -8.86
N SER A 737 -22.94 -14.38 -7.88
CA SER A 737 -22.67 -15.84 -7.90
C SER A 737 -21.41 -16.31 -8.67
N LYS A 738 -20.69 -15.41 -9.35
CA LYS A 738 -19.41 -15.74 -9.99
C LYS A 738 -18.27 -15.78 -8.96
N SER A 739 -17.18 -16.45 -9.32
CA SER A 739 -16.05 -16.74 -8.43
C SER A 739 -14.68 -16.36 -9.02
N ALA A 740 -14.56 -16.39 -10.34
CA ALA A 740 -13.33 -16.06 -11.06
C ALA A 740 -13.66 -15.35 -12.38
N CYS A 741 -12.75 -14.51 -12.86
CA CYS A 741 -12.88 -13.79 -14.13
C CYS A 741 -11.59 -13.86 -14.94
N TRP A 742 -11.71 -13.74 -16.26
CA TRP A 742 -10.60 -13.74 -17.21
C TRP A 742 -10.78 -12.62 -18.24
N ASN A 743 -9.70 -11.90 -18.52
CA ASN A 743 -9.62 -10.93 -19.59
C ASN A 743 -9.16 -11.63 -20.88
N PHE A 744 -9.76 -11.24 -22.01
CA PHE A 744 -9.47 -11.75 -23.34
C PHE A 744 -9.20 -10.58 -24.30
N GLN A 745 -8.29 -10.80 -25.23
CA GLN A 745 -7.93 -9.87 -26.30
C GLN A 745 -7.74 -10.66 -27.59
N PHE A 746 -8.55 -10.40 -28.61
CA PHE A 746 -8.31 -10.92 -29.96
C PHE A 746 -7.43 -9.93 -30.72
N THR A 747 -6.33 -10.38 -31.31
CA THR A 747 -5.40 -9.51 -32.07
C THR A 747 -4.89 -10.21 -33.32
N SER A 748 -4.52 -9.45 -34.34
CA SER A 748 -3.78 -9.95 -35.50
C SER A 748 -2.31 -10.21 -35.17
N GLY A 749 -1.58 -10.87 -36.09
CA GLY A 749 -0.13 -11.11 -35.98
C GLY A 749 0.71 -9.84 -35.83
N THR A 750 0.17 -8.68 -36.25
CA THR A 750 0.81 -7.35 -36.08
C THR A 750 0.49 -6.67 -34.74
N GLY A 751 -0.40 -7.25 -33.91
CA GLY A 751 -0.89 -6.66 -32.67
C GLY A 751 -2.13 -5.76 -32.86
N ALA A 752 -2.48 -5.37 -34.08
CA ALA A 752 -3.72 -4.62 -34.33
C ALA A 752 -4.96 -5.47 -34.00
N SER A 753 -5.97 -4.86 -33.36
CA SER A 753 -7.28 -5.45 -33.08
C SER A 753 -8.41 -4.69 -33.75
N THR A 754 -9.41 -5.43 -34.23
CA THR A 754 -10.73 -4.93 -34.66
C THR A 754 -11.83 -5.19 -33.61
N GLN A 755 -11.47 -5.79 -32.47
CA GLN A 755 -12.39 -6.35 -31.47
C GLN A 755 -12.03 -5.78 -30.08
N PRO A 756 -13.01 -5.36 -29.26
CA PRO A 756 -12.74 -4.83 -27.95
C PRO A 756 -12.19 -5.94 -27.02
N PRO A 757 -11.28 -5.62 -26.08
CA PRO A 757 -10.97 -6.51 -24.96
C PRO A 757 -12.23 -6.79 -24.13
N ILE A 758 -12.43 -8.04 -23.72
CA ILE A 758 -13.64 -8.48 -23.00
C ILE A 758 -13.24 -9.27 -21.76
N THR A 759 -14.05 -9.17 -20.71
CA THR A 759 -13.90 -9.91 -19.46
C THR A 759 -15.08 -10.85 -19.25
N TYR A 760 -14.82 -12.15 -19.10
CA TYR A 760 -15.84 -13.14 -18.73
C TYR A 760 -15.67 -13.61 -17.30
N CYS A 761 -16.77 -13.90 -16.60
CA CYS A 761 -16.78 -14.36 -15.21
C CYS A 761 -17.59 -15.66 -15.02
N ARG A 762 -17.07 -16.57 -14.20
CA ARG A 762 -17.65 -17.90 -13.90
C ARG A 762 -17.80 -18.15 -12.41
#